data_AF-A0A1H4XFN2-F1
#
_entry.id   AF-A0A1H4XFN2-F1
#
_cell.length_a   1.000
_cell.length_b   1.000
_cell.length_c   1.000
_cell.angle_alpha   90.00
_cell.angle_beta   90.00
_cell.angle_gamma   90.00
#
_symmetry.space_group_name_H-M   'P 1'
#
loop_
_entity.id
_entity.type
_entity.pdbx_description
1 polymer ?
#
loop_
_entity_poly.entity_id
_entity_poly.type
_entity_poly.pdbx_seq_one_letter_code
_entity_poly.pdbx_strand_id
1 'polypeptide(L)'
;MMQEAAGPGVERRLAAILAADVVGYSRLMGADEEGTLADLRAHRRGLVDPKIREHRGRIVKTTGDGMLVEFLSPVEAVRCAVEIQRGMVTRNADVPQDQRITFRIGINLGDVIAETGDLFGDGVNIAARLEALCEPGGVAISRSVRDQVRDKLAFPLADLGERSVKNIARPVRVFGLGPAEIAALSEGAIPAPGEAPADAGPSASLIGWPARRGSILLMLAGLFAVLAMAGAVGLWFARDTRPTAIRATVPPSSPEVAASQPSVVIMPLANLSGDPAQDYFADGLTEDIISALGRFRDITVISRSAAFAYKGKSLRPDEIGRELNVAYVVDGSVHKTGDRARISVQLLEAARAAVLWTEQYDGEMKELFTIQEDITRRIAGALSVRLSALQLARSANKPPSNLEAYDLVLRGRDLVRRNSRVADSQARGLFERAIQLDQGYAPAYAALGRVDVQAVELGWTDDPDSALVRAEANGRKALSLEDENVGARTLLGSIYIFRRDYDRALDELRRAVEINPSDPQAQSGLADAFLWSGNTRGAIDALREVARVQPTLSVVEHYDLGTAYLLVDRQDEAIATLGHAIQRYEQNPYLHVLLAGAYAAAGRKDDAAVEAGIVRRMLPAFASKDFATLLRDEGQRLKIVAALQQAGL
;
A
#
# COMPACT_ATOMS: atom_id res chain seq x y z
N MET A 1 31.72 -35.26 -8.45
CA MET A 1 30.35 -35.55 -8.90
C MET A 1 29.50 -34.41 -8.38
N MET A 2 29.00 -33.57 -9.29
CA MET A 2 28.18 -32.39 -8.98
C MET A 2 26.80 -32.81 -8.49
N GLN A 3 26.27 -32.11 -7.48
CA GLN A 3 24.83 -31.93 -7.34
C GLN A 3 24.58 -30.55 -6.71
N GLU A 4 24.20 -29.60 -7.55
CA GLU A 4 23.65 -28.30 -7.16
C GLU A 4 22.30 -28.52 -6.44
N ALA A 5 22.14 -27.93 -5.26
CA ALA A 5 20.84 -27.77 -4.63
C ALA A 5 20.29 -26.38 -5.02
N ALA A 6 19.26 -26.37 -5.87
CA ALA A 6 18.53 -25.17 -6.26
C ALA A 6 17.78 -24.58 -5.05
N GLY A 7 17.92 -23.26 -4.82
CA GLY A 7 17.18 -22.52 -3.79
C GLY A 7 15.68 -22.34 -4.14
N PRO A 8 14.85 -21.81 -3.22
CA PRO A 8 13.43 -21.57 -3.50
C PRO A 8 13.32 -20.51 -4.60
N GLY A 9 12.98 -20.97 -5.80
CA GLY A 9 12.99 -20.15 -7.02
C GLY A 9 11.78 -19.24 -7.10
N VAL A 10 12.04 -17.94 -7.24
CA VAL A 10 11.10 -17.01 -7.88
C VAL A 10 10.98 -17.45 -9.34
N GLU A 11 9.88 -18.11 -9.69
CA GLU A 11 9.68 -18.65 -11.04
C GLU A 11 8.87 -17.64 -11.86
N ARG A 12 9.52 -17.05 -12.87
CA ARG A 12 8.81 -16.30 -13.92
C ARG A 12 8.31 -17.29 -14.95
N ARG A 13 7.02 -17.22 -15.25
CA ARG A 13 6.41 -18.06 -16.28
C ARG A 13 5.24 -17.36 -16.94
N LEU A 14 4.99 -17.74 -18.18
CA LEU A 14 3.81 -17.32 -18.92
C LEU A 14 2.59 -18.11 -18.42
N ALA A 15 1.55 -17.42 -17.96
CA ALA A 15 0.31 -18.06 -17.52
C ALA A 15 -0.93 -17.28 -17.99
N ALA A 16 -2.05 -18.00 -18.12
CA ALA A 16 -3.36 -17.39 -18.36
C ALA A 16 -4.00 -17.06 -17.01
N ILE A 17 -4.24 -15.79 -16.77
CA ILE A 17 -4.80 -15.28 -15.51
C ILE A 17 -6.25 -14.90 -15.73
N LEU A 18 -7.13 -15.46 -14.91
CA LEU A 18 -8.55 -15.12 -14.82
C LEU A 18 -8.77 -14.31 -13.54
N ALA A 19 -9.30 -13.09 -13.70
CA ALA A 19 -9.81 -12.27 -12.62
C ALA A 19 -11.34 -12.25 -12.72
N ALA A 20 -12.04 -12.44 -11.61
CA ALA A 20 -13.49 -12.31 -11.56
C ALA A 20 -13.95 -11.53 -10.33
N ASP A 21 -15.03 -10.78 -10.47
CA ASP A 21 -15.59 -9.92 -9.41
C ASP A 21 -17.13 -9.91 -9.45
N VAL A 22 -17.77 -9.67 -8.30
CA VAL A 22 -19.25 -9.63 -8.19
C VAL A 22 -19.78 -8.22 -8.43
N VAL A 23 -20.68 -8.09 -9.40
CA VAL A 23 -21.27 -6.80 -9.76
C VAL A 23 -22.16 -6.26 -8.64
N GLY A 24 -21.79 -5.08 -8.14
CA GLY A 24 -22.59 -4.37 -7.13
C GLY A 24 -22.57 -5.03 -5.76
N TYR A 25 -21.50 -5.76 -5.43
CA TYR A 25 -21.36 -6.47 -4.16
C TYR A 25 -21.60 -5.58 -2.93
N SER A 26 -21.06 -4.35 -2.89
CA SER A 26 -21.32 -3.44 -1.76
C SER A 26 -22.80 -3.08 -1.59
N ARG A 27 -23.59 -3.04 -2.67
CA ARG A 27 -25.04 -2.82 -2.61
C ARG A 27 -25.76 -4.05 -2.08
N LEU A 28 -25.37 -5.25 -2.53
CA LEU A 28 -25.94 -6.52 -2.05
C LEU A 28 -25.67 -6.72 -0.56
N MET A 29 -24.42 -6.49 -0.14
CA MET A 29 -24.00 -6.52 1.27
C MET A 29 -24.74 -5.49 2.13
N GLY A 30 -25.00 -4.30 1.60
CA GLY A 30 -25.77 -3.27 2.33
C GLY A 30 -27.27 -3.57 2.45
N ALA A 31 -27.81 -4.49 1.63
CA ALA A 31 -29.22 -4.89 1.67
C ALA A 31 -29.44 -6.14 2.54
N ASP A 32 -28.54 -7.13 2.43
CA ASP A 32 -28.56 -8.36 3.23
C ASP A 32 -27.14 -8.95 3.30
N GLU A 33 -26.44 -8.66 4.40
CA GLU A 33 -25.04 -9.05 4.59
C GLU A 33 -24.88 -10.57 4.76
N GLU A 34 -25.74 -11.19 5.57
CA GLU A 34 -25.67 -12.63 5.86
C GLU A 34 -26.14 -13.47 4.66
N GLY A 35 -27.23 -13.06 4.00
CA GLY A 35 -27.77 -13.75 2.83
C GLY A 35 -26.83 -13.68 1.62
N THR A 36 -26.30 -12.50 1.30
CA THR A 36 -25.38 -12.31 0.16
C THR A 36 -24.11 -13.17 0.33
N LEU A 37 -23.55 -13.23 1.53
CA LEU A 37 -22.36 -14.04 1.81
C LEU A 37 -22.65 -15.55 1.74
N ALA A 38 -23.82 -15.98 2.23
CA ALA A 38 -24.25 -17.38 2.14
C ALA A 38 -24.45 -17.81 0.69
N ASP A 39 -25.12 -16.99 -0.13
CA ASP A 39 -25.38 -17.24 -1.54
C ASP A 39 -24.09 -17.25 -2.37
N LEU A 40 -23.18 -16.31 -2.11
CA LEU A 40 -21.86 -16.29 -2.76
C LEU A 40 -21.07 -17.56 -2.43
N ARG A 41 -21.08 -18.01 -1.17
CA ARG A 41 -20.45 -19.27 -0.75
C ARG A 41 -21.09 -20.48 -1.42
N ALA A 42 -22.41 -20.49 -1.59
CA ALA A 42 -23.13 -21.56 -2.27
C ALA A 42 -22.78 -21.64 -3.77
N HIS A 43 -22.74 -20.50 -4.47
CA HIS A 43 -22.30 -20.44 -5.87
C HIS A 43 -20.86 -20.90 -6.03
N ARG A 44 -19.96 -20.50 -5.10
CA ARG A 44 -18.57 -20.92 -5.13
C ARG A 44 -18.39 -22.42 -4.96
N ARG A 45 -19.01 -23.01 -3.93
CA ARG A 45 -18.91 -24.46 -3.65
C ARG A 45 -19.60 -25.31 -4.72
N GLY A 46 -20.74 -24.85 -5.24
CA GLY A 46 -21.58 -25.62 -6.15
C GLY A 46 -21.25 -25.47 -7.65
N LEU A 47 -20.58 -24.39 -8.06
CA LEU A 47 -20.28 -24.12 -9.47
C LEU A 47 -18.82 -23.72 -9.71
N VAL A 48 -18.40 -22.62 -9.08
CA VAL A 48 -17.18 -21.92 -9.49
C VAL A 48 -15.94 -22.75 -9.18
N ASP A 49 -15.78 -23.20 -7.94
CA ASP A 49 -14.62 -23.99 -7.54
C ASP A 49 -14.57 -25.37 -8.23
N PRO A 50 -15.70 -26.10 -8.42
CA PRO A 50 -15.75 -27.29 -9.25
C PRO A 50 -15.30 -27.07 -10.70
N LYS A 51 -15.80 -26.02 -11.37
CA LYS A 51 -15.45 -25.73 -12.77
C LYS A 51 -13.99 -25.31 -12.92
N ILE A 52 -13.47 -24.53 -11.98
CA ILE A 52 -12.04 -24.20 -11.94
C ILE A 52 -11.19 -25.48 -11.85
N ARG A 53 -11.55 -26.42 -10.97
CA ARG A 53 -10.84 -27.71 -10.83
C ARG A 53 -10.95 -28.59 -12.08
N GLU A 54 -12.13 -28.67 -12.69
CA GLU A 54 -12.37 -29.43 -13.93
C GLU A 54 -11.45 -28.98 -15.06
N HIS A 55 -11.29 -27.67 -15.23
CA HIS A 55 -10.41 -27.05 -16.22
C HIS A 55 -8.96 -26.87 -15.76
N ARG A 56 -8.55 -27.56 -14.68
CA ARG A 56 -7.18 -27.55 -14.13
C ARG A 56 -6.67 -26.14 -13.76
N GLY A 57 -7.57 -25.25 -13.36
CA GLY A 57 -7.23 -23.96 -12.81
C GLY A 57 -6.80 -24.07 -11.34
N ARG A 58 -5.87 -23.21 -10.93
CA ARG A 58 -5.42 -23.08 -9.54
C ARG A 58 -5.91 -21.74 -8.99
N ILE A 59 -6.69 -21.78 -7.93
CA ILE A 59 -7.10 -20.55 -7.22
C ILE A 59 -5.87 -20.01 -6.49
N VAL A 60 -5.48 -18.80 -6.84
CA VAL A 60 -4.30 -18.11 -6.31
C VAL A 60 -4.68 -17.32 -5.06
N LYS A 61 -5.73 -16.50 -5.18
CA LYS A 61 -6.32 -15.78 -4.05
C LYS A 61 -7.79 -15.48 -4.25
N THR A 62 -8.49 -15.29 -3.14
CA THR A 62 -9.85 -14.73 -3.08
C THR A 62 -9.80 -13.46 -2.25
N THR A 63 -10.39 -12.37 -2.72
CA THR A 63 -10.43 -11.08 -2.04
C THR A 63 -11.88 -10.63 -1.95
N GLY A 64 -12.58 -11.02 -0.88
CA GLY A 64 -14.02 -10.71 -0.72
C GLY A 64 -14.86 -11.32 -1.84
N ASP A 65 -15.39 -10.44 -2.70
CA ASP A 65 -16.12 -10.69 -3.94
C ASP A 65 -15.27 -11.05 -5.15
N GLY A 66 -13.98 -10.69 -5.11
CA GLY A 66 -13.03 -10.95 -6.18
C GLY A 66 -12.30 -12.29 -6.08
N MET A 67 -11.90 -12.85 -7.22
CA MET A 67 -11.02 -14.02 -7.28
C MET A 67 -9.98 -13.93 -8.40
N LEU A 68 -8.81 -14.51 -8.14
CA LEU A 68 -7.72 -14.67 -9.10
C LEU A 68 -7.36 -16.14 -9.26
N VAL A 69 -7.37 -16.60 -10.51
CA VAL A 69 -7.18 -18.00 -10.89
C VAL A 69 -6.13 -18.10 -11.98
N GLU A 70 -5.18 -19.02 -11.78
CA GLU A 70 -4.13 -19.35 -12.73
C GLU A 70 -4.53 -20.55 -13.59
N PHE A 71 -4.31 -20.45 -14.90
CA PHE A 71 -4.41 -21.56 -15.84
C PHE A 71 -3.14 -21.69 -16.65
N LEU A 72 -2.69 -22.94 -16.85
CA LEU A 72 -1.59 -23.24 -17.77
C LEU A 72 -2.03 -23.17 -19.25
N SER A 73 -3.33 -23.14 -19.52
CA SER A 73 -3.91 -23.08 -20.87
C SER A 73 -4.89 -21.92 -21.01
N PRO A 74 -4.68 -20.97 -21.92
CA PRO A 74 -5.65 -19.90 -22.20
C PRO A 74 -6.97 -20.44 -22.76
N VAL A 75 -6.96 -21.62 -23.42
CA VAL A 75 -8.17 -22.27 -23.92
C VAL A 75 -9.04 -22.75 -22.75
N GLU A 76 -8.43 -23.40 -21.76
CA GLU A 76 -9.14 -23.89 -20.57
C GLU A 76 -9.65 -22.74 -19.70
N ALA A 77 -8.88 -21.65 -19.59
CA ALA A 77 -9.31 -20.44 -18.90
C ALA A 77 -10.60 -19.86 -19.51
N VAL A 78 -10.67 -19.75 -20.85
CA VAL A 78 -11.84 -19.21 -21.55
C VAL A 78 -13.04 -20.17 -21.48
N ARG A 79 -12.83 -21.49 -21.63
CA ARG A 79 -13.92 -22.48 -21.44
C ARG A 79 -14.50 -22.41 -20.03
N CYS A 80 -13.64 -22.41 -19.02
CA CYS A 80 -14.02 -22.31 -17.61
C CYS A 80 -14.86 -21.05 -17.35
N ALA A 81 -14.40 -19.89 -17.82
CA ALA A 81 -15.12 -18.63 -17.66
C ALA A 81 -16.52 -18.65 -18.30
N VAL A 82 -16.64 -19.17 -19.53
CA VAL A 82 -17.92 -19.28 -20.22
C VAL A 82 -18.86 -20.25 -19.50
N GLU A 83 -18.37 -21.39 -19.03
CA GLU A 83 -19.18 -22.37 -18.30
C GLU A 83 -19.64 -21.84 -16.92
N ILE A 84 -18.78 -21.08 -16.23
CA ILE A 84 -19.16 -20.38 -15.00
C ILE A 84 -20.29 -19.38 -15.30
N GLN A 85 -20.13 -18.52 -16.31
CA GLN A 85 -21.17 -17.52 -16.65
C GLN A 85 -22.48 -18.19 -17.06
N ARG A 86 -22.45 -19.27 -17.84
CA ARG A 86 -23.66 -20.05 -18.19
C ARG A 86 -24.32 -20.67 -16.97
N GLY A 87 -23.54 -21.30 -16.09
CA GLY A 87 -24.07 -21.89 -14.86
C GLY A 87 -24.67 -20.86 -13.90
N MET A 88 -24.18 -19.61 -13.94
CA MET A 88 -24.74 -18.50 -13.18
C MET A 88 -26.03 -17.97 -13.81
N VAL A 89 -26.18 -17.98 -15.14
CA VAL A 89 -27.46 -17.68 -15.80
C VAL A 89 -28.55 -18.64 -15.31
N THR A 90 -28.28 -19.94 -15.28
CA THR A 90 -29.25 -20.95 -14.78
C THR A 90 -29.57 -20.74 -13.31
N ARG A 91 -28.57 -20.46 -12.46
CA ARG A 91 -28.79 -20.27 -11.02
C ARG A 91 -29.51 -18.96 -10.66
N ASN A 92 -29.39 -17.94 -11.51
CA ASN A 92 -30.08 -16.66 -11.33
C ASN A 92 -31.47 -16.59 -11.98
N ALA A 93 -31.93 -17.67 -12.64
CA ALA A 93 -33.19 -17.67 -13.38
C ALA A 93 -34.40 -17.34 -12.49
N ASP A 94 -34.47 -17.96 -11.32
CA ASP A 94 -35.58 -17.83 -10.36
C ASP A 94 -35.28 -16.85 -9.21
N VAL A 95 -34.16 -16.11 -9.29
CA VAL A 95 -33.73 -15.14 -8.27
C VAL A 95 -34.19 -13.73 -8.67
N PRO A 96 -34.78 -12.94 -7.73
CA PRO A 96 -35.11 -11.53 -7.96
C PRO A 96 -33.91 -10.71 -8.44
N GLN A 97 -34.11 -9.80 -9.40
CA GLN A 97 -33.01 -9.08 -10.06
C GLN A 97 -32.10 -8.31 -9.10
N ASP A 98 -32.66 -7.80 -8.01
CA ASP A 98 -31.98 -7.05 -6.96
C ASP A 98 -31.07 -7.90 -6.07
N GLN A 99 -31.27 -9.22 -6.06
CA GLN A 99 -30.54 -10.23 -5.25
C GLN A 99 -29.60 -11.12 -6.09
N ARG A 100 -29.60 -10.99 -7.43
CA ARG A 100 -28.77 -11.82 -8.31
C ARG A 100 -27.27 -11.56 -8.11
N ILE A 101 -26.51 -12.63 -7.87
CA ILE A 101 -25.05 -12.59 -7.89
C ILE A 101 -24.57 -12.76 -9.33
N THR A 102 -23.98 -11.72 -9.89
CA THR A 102 -23.50 -11.71 -11.28
C THR A 102 -22.01 -11.43 -11.30
N PHE A 103 -21.23 -12.27 -11.98
CA PHE A 103 -19.79 -12.07 -12.11
C PHE A 103 -19.45 -11.24 -13.35
N ARG A 104 -18.36 -10.48 -13.27
CA ARG A 104 -17.56 -10.07 -14.43
C ARG A 104 -16.30 -10.92 -14.46
N ILE A 105 -15.83 -11.28 -15.65
CA ILE A 105 -14.62 -12.09 -15.80
C ILE A 105 -13.69 -11.48 -16.83
N GLY A 106 -12.44 -11.28 -16.45
CA GLY A 106 -11.35 -10.80 -17.29
C GLY A 106 -10.24 -11.83 -17.42
N ILE A 107 -9.74 -12.09 -18.63
CA ILE A 107 -8.69 -13.08 -18.88
C ILE A 107 -7.54 -12.47 -19.68
N ASN A 108 -6.32 -12.63 -19.18
CA ASN A 108 -5.11 -12.22 -19.87
C ASN A 108 -4.05 -13.31 -19.88
N LEU A 109 -3.30 -13.42 -20.98
CA LEU A 109 -2.09 -14.24 -21.08
C LEU A 109 -0.89 -13.32 -21.00
N GLY A 110 -0.06 -13.48 -19.97
CA GLY A 110 1.08 -12.61 -19.71
C GLY A 110 2.11 -13.25 -18.79
N ASP A 111 3.28 -12.63 -18.71
CA ASP A 111 4.36 -13.06 -17.82
C ASP A 111 3.96 -12.77 -16.36
N VAL A 112 4.07 -13.78 -15.50
CA VAL A 112 3.74 -13.70 -14.09
C VAL A 112 4.87 -14.26 -13.24
N ILE A 113 5.03 -13.66 -12.07
CA ILE A 113 5.98 -14.07 -11.06
C ILE A 113 5.20 -14.91 -10.05
N ALA A 114 5.50 -16.20 -9.97
CA ALA A 114 4.91 -17.11 -9.00
C ALA A 114 5.77 -17.13 -7.72
N GLU A 115 5.19 -16.71 -6.60
CA GLU A 115 5.84 -16.71 -5.29
C GLU A 115 4.88 -17.29 -4.24
N THR A 116 5.25 -18.42 -3.65
CA THR A 116 4.60 -19.09 -2.50
C THR A 116 3.07 -18.97 -2.43
N GLY A 117 2.37 -19.30 -3.53
CA GLY A 117 0.90 -19.34 -3.56
C GLY A 117 0.20 -18.09 -4.11
N ASP A 118 0.93 -17.01 -4.38
CA ASP A 118 0.39 -15.80 -5.03
C ASP A 118 1.04 -15.55 -6.42
N LEU A 119 0.41 -14.70 -7.22
CA LEU A 119 0.87 -14.28 -8.54
C LEU A 119 0.98 -12.75 -8.63
N PHE A 120 2.11 -12.28 -9.15
CA PHE A 120 2.39 -10.87 -9.35
C PHE A 120 2.85 -10.58 -10.79
N GLY A 121 2.63 -9.35 -11.25
CA GLY A 121 3.11 -8.88 -12.55
C GLY A 121 2.01 -8.25 -13.41
N ASP A 122 2.42 -7.69 -14.55
CA ASP A 122 1.54 -7.00 -15.50
C ASP A 122 0.41 -7.91 -16.00
N GLY A 123 0.68 -9.21 -16.10
CA GLY A 123 -0.31 -10.22 -16.49
C GLY A 123 -1.57 -10.22 -15.63
N VAL A 124 -1.39 -10.06 -14.31
CA VAL A 124 -2.48 -10.03 -13.30
C VAL A 124 -3.23 -8.70 -13.35
N ASN A 125 -2.50 -7.59 -13.48
CA ASN A 125 -3.09 -6.26 -13.56
C ASN A 125 -3.96 -6.08 -14.82
N ILE A 126 -3.53 -6.63 -15.96
CA ILE A 126 -4.35 -6.62 -17.19
C ILE A 126 -5.63 -7.42 -16.98
N ALA A 127 -5.56 -8.63 -16.41
CA ALA A 127 -6.74 -9.48 -16.19
C ALA A 127 -7.81 -8.78 -15.33
N ALA A 128 -7.41 -8.16 -14.22
CA ALA A 128 -8.32 -7.40 -13.36
C ALA A 128 -8.93 -6.18 -14.06
N ARG A 129 -8.21 -5.53 -14.99
CA ARG A 129 -8.76 -4.40 -15.76
C ARG A 129 -9.70 -4.85 -16.86
N LEU A 130 -9.45 -6.00 -17.48
CA LEU A 130 -10.37 -6.59 -18.44
C LEU A 130 -11.69 -6.97 -17.78
N GLU A 131 -11.63 -7.51 -16.56
CA GLU A 131 -12.80 -7.79 -15.73
C GLU A 131 -13.64 -6.53 -15.53
N ALA A 132 -13.02 -5.43 -15.10
CA ALA A 132 -13.73 -4.16 -14.87
C ALA A 132 -14.35 -3.54 -16.14
N LEU A 133 -13.83 -3.87 -17.32
CA LEU A 133 -14.36 -3.45 -18.63
C LEU A 133 -15.48 -4.35 -19.14
N CYS A 134 -15.73 -5.48 -18.47
CA CYS A 134 -16.69 -6.47 -18.87
C CYS A 134 -18.11 -6.07 -18.47
N GLU A 135 -19.08 -6.38 -19.33
CA GLU A 135 -20.49 -6.26 -18.95
C GLU A 135 -20.82 -7.28 -17.83
N PRO A 136 -21.77 -6.97 -16.92
CA PRO A 136 -22.25 -7.94 -15.94
C PRO A 136 -22.70 -9.25 -16.60
N GLY A 137 -22.08 -10.37 -16.20
CA GLY A 137 -22.35 -11.69 -16.76
C GLY A 137 -21.54 -12.02 -18.02
N GLY A 138 -20.64 -11.13 -18.46
CA GLY A 138 -19.80 -11.30 -19.64
C GLY A 138 -18.42 -11.89 -19.35
N VAL A 139 -17.65 -12.10 -20.42
CA VAL A 139 -16.21 -12.42 -20.38
C VAL A 139 -15.43 -11.45 -21.27
N ALA A 140 -14.37 -10.84 -20.75
CA ALA A 140 -13.45 -9.99 -21.51
C ALA A 140 -12.05 -10.60 -21.57
N ILE A 141 -11.44 -10.62 -22.75
CA ILE A 141 -10.12 -11.22 -22.96
C ILE A 141 -9.17 -10.27 -23.69
N SER A 142 -7.87 -10.37 -23.44
CA SER A 142 -6.86 -9.63 -24.20
C SER A 142 -6.61 -10.25 -25.58
N ARG A 143 -5.97 -9.47 -26.47
CA ARG A 143 -5.49 -9.97 -27.77
C ARG A 143 -4.63 -11.22 -27.65
N SER A 144 -3.74 -11.31 -26.65
CA SER A 144 -2.86 -12.47 -26.49
C SER A 144 -3.65 -13.75 -26.20
N VAL A 145 -4.78 -13.66 -25.49
CA VAL A 145 -5.69 -14.78 -25.29
C VAL A 145 -6.49 -15.06 -26.57
N ARG A 146 -7.03 -14.02 -27.22
CA ARG A 146 -7.80 -14.14 -28.48
C ARG A 146 -7.01 -14.90 -29.55
N ASP A 147 -5.74 -14.55 -29.73
CA ASP A 147 -4.87 -15.16 -30.74
C ASP A 147 -4.64 -16.66 -30.47
N GLN A 148 -4.67 -17.09 -29.21
CA GLN A 148 -4.49 -18.50 -28.82
C GLN A 148 -5.76 -19.34 -28.90
N VAL A 149 -6.95 -18.70 -28.86
CA VAL A 149 -8.25 -19.41 -28.83
C VAL A 149 -9.06 -19.31 -30.11
N ARG A 150 -8.77 -18.35 -31.00
CA ARG A 150 -9.58 -18.08 -32.21
C ARG A 150 -9.83 -19.29 -33.12
N ASP A 151 -8.88 -20.22 -33.19
CA ASP A 151 -8.93 -21.42 -34.05
C ASP A 151 -9.34 -22.69 -33.27
N LYS A 152 -9.57 -22.56 -31.95
CA LYS A 152 -9.81 -23.68 -31.02
C LYS A 152 -11.16 -23.61 -30.31
N LEU A 153 -11.73 -22.41 -30.18
CA LEU A 153 -13.01 -22.14 -29.53
C LEU A 153 -13.92 -21.41 -30.50
N ALA A 154 -15.09 -21.98 -30.79
CA ALA A 154 -16.12 -21.38 -31.62
C ALA A 154 -16.98 -20.35 -30.85
N PHE A 155 -16.35 -19.48 -30.05
CA PHE A 155 -17.04 -18.42 -29.32
C PHE A 155 -17.02 -17.10 -30.12
N PRO A 156 -18.18 -16.41 -30.27
CA PRO A 156 -18.28 -15.16 -31.02
C PRO A 156 -17.75 -13.97 -30.21
N LEU A 157 -16.42 -13.90 -30.04
CA LEU A 157 -15.78 -12.81 -29.30
C LEU A 157 -15.76 -11.52 -30.14
N ALA A 158 -16.54 -10.52 -29.73
CA ALA A 158 -16.62 -9.20 -30.34
C ALA A 158 -15.36 -8.37 -30.04
N ASP A 159 -14.84 -7.64 -31.02
CA ASP A 159 -13.71 -6.74 -30.84
C ASP A 159 -14.18 -5.42 -30.20
N LEU A 160 -13.71 -5.15 -28.99
CA LEU A 160 -14.06 -3.96 -28.20
C LEU A 160 -13.03 -2.82 -28.35
N GLY A 161 -12.08 -2.97 -29.29
CA GLY A 161 -11.07 -1.97 -29.63
C GLY A 161 -9.90 -1.91 -28.66
N GLU A 162 -9.04 -0.92 -28.86
CA GLU A 162 -7.89 -0.67 -28.00
C GLU A 162 -8.30 0.14 -26.77
N ARG A 163 -7.97 -0.39 -25.58
CA ARG A 163 -8.21 0.25 -24.30
C ARG A 163 -6.86 0.60 -23.68
N SER A 164 -6.67 1.88 -23.40
CA SER A 164 -5.56 2.32 -22.56
C SER A 164 -5.89 1.95 -21.11
N VAL A 165 -4.99 1.22 -20.47
CA VAL A 165 -5.09 0.84 -19.07
C VAL A 165 -4.00 1.58 -18.30
N LYS A 166 -4.33 2.09 -17.11
CA LYS A 166 -3.36 2.78 -16.25
C LYS A 166 -2.16 1.86 -15.99
N ASN A 167 -0.95 2.39 -16.10
CA ASN A 167 0.33 1.70 -15.84
C ASN A 167 0.78 0.67 -16.90
N ILE A 168 0.25 0.70 -18.13
CA ILE A 168 0.79 -0.10 -19.25
C ILE A 168 1.05 0.82 -20.45
N ALA A 169 2.30 0.84 -20.93
CA ALA A 169 2.75 1.75 -21.97
C ALA A 169 2.08 1.54 -23.35
N ARG A 170 1.43 0.40 -23.57
CA ARG A 170 0.78 0.04 -24.84
C ARG A 170 -0.71 -0.24 -24.62
N PRO A 171 -1.61 0.30 -25.45
CA PRO A 171 -3.03 -0.04 -25.40
C PRO A 171 -3.25 -1.55 -25.55
N VAL A 172 -4.13 -2.12 -24.73
CA VAL A 172 -4.51 -3.53 -24.82
C VAL A 172 -5.77 -3.61 -25.67
N ARG A 173 -5.74 -4.36 -26.77
CA ARG A 173 -6.94 -4.65 -27.55
C ARG A 173 -7.77 -5.71 -26.85
N VAL A 174 -9.05 -5.41 -26.61
CA VAL A 174 -9.96 -6.21 -25.81
C VAL A 174 -10.99 -6.88 -26.70
N PHE A 175 -11.29 -8.14 -26.40
CA PHE A 175 -12.38 -8.88 -27.04
C PHE A 175 -13.37 -9.32 -25.96
N GLY A 176 -14.66 -9.18 -26.21
CA GLY A 176 -15.71 -9.48 -25.24
C GLY A 176 -16.67 -10.55 -25.75
N LEU A 177 -17.27 -11.26 -24.80
CA LEU A 177 -18.44 -12.10 -25.01
C LEU A 177 -19.51 -11.63 -24.03
N GLY A 178 -20.63 -11.13 -24.54
CA GLY A 178 -21.71 -10.56 -23.73
C GLY A 178 -22.59 -11.63 -23.08
N PRO A 179 -23.36 -11.27 -22.04
CA PRO A 179 -24.23 -12.21 -21.32
C PRO A 179 -25.30 -12.85 -22.23
N ALA A 180 -25.84 -12.10 -23.20
CA ALA A 180 -26.82 -12.61 -24.17
C ALA A 180 -26.20 -13.65 -25.13
N GLU A 181 -24.95 -13.43 -25.54
CA GLU A 181 -24.21 -14.35 -26.41
C GLU A 181 -23.85 -15.62 -25.65
N ILE A 182 -23.44 -15.51 -24.38
CA ILE A 182 -23.15 -16.63 -23.48
C ILE A 182 -24.39 -17.50 -23.26
N ALA A 183 -25.55 -16.88 -23.06
CA ALA A 183 -26.82 -17.59 -22.89
C ALA A 183 -27.28 -18.31 -24.17
N ALA A 184 -26.89 -17.83 -25.35
CA ALA A 184 -27.26 -18.38 -26.65
C ALA A 184 -26.36 -19.54 -27.15
N LEU A 185 -25.27 -19.86 -26.44
CA LEU A 185 -24.39 -20.98 -26.81
C LEU A 185 -25.08 -22.33 -26.59
N SER A 186 -25.12 -23.21 -27.60
CA SER A 186 -25.67 -24.57 -27.44
C SER A 186 -24.76 -25.47 -26.58
N GLU A 187 -25.31 -26.50 -25.92
CA GLU A 187 -24.57 -27.43 -25.04
C GLU A 187 -23.49 -28.26 -25.78
N GLY A 188 -23.47 -28.25 -27.11
CA GLY A 188 -22.53 -29.03 -27.95
C GLY A 188 -21.38 -28.23 -28.61
N ALA A 189 -21.23 -26.92 -28.34
CA ALA A 189 -20.23 -26.08 -29.02
C ALA A 189 -18.79 -26.19 -28.45
N ILE A 190 -18.55 -27.12 -27.51
CA ILE A 190 -17.28 -27.32 -26.82
C ILE A 190 -16.80 -28.75 -27.12
N PRO A 191 -15.90 -28.96 -28.11
CA PRO A 191 -15.33 -30.29 -28.32
C PRO A 191 -14.47 -30.67 -27.11
N ALA A 192 -14.65 -31.90 -26.62
CA ALA A 192 -13.84 -32.47 -25.53
C ALA A 192 -12.36 -32.55 -25.93
N PRO A 193 -11.42 -32.51 -24.96
CA PRO A 193 -9.99 -32.52 -25.29
C PRO A 193 -9.58 -33.90 -25.81
N GLY A 194 -9.47 -34.04 -27.13
CA GLY A 194 -8.97 -35.28 -27.74
C GLY A 194 -9.22 -35.49 -29.24
N GLU A 195 -10.17 -34.80 -29.88
CA GLU A 195 -10.43 -35.00 -31.31
C GLU A 195 -9.91 -33.83 -32.15
N ALA A 196 -8.86 -34.09 -32.91
CA ALA A 196 -8.42 -33.24 -34.00
C ALA A 196 -9.44 -33.31 -35.15
N PRO A 197 -9.75 -32.20 -35.86
CA PRO A 197 -10.43 -32.30 -37.13
C PRO A 197 -9.46 -32.92 -38.15
N ALA A 198 -9.80 -34.12 -38.60
CA ALA A 198 -9.30 -34.63 -39.87
C ALA A 198 -9.94 -33.83 -41.02
N ASP A 199 -9.18 -33.70 -42.11
CA ASP A 199 -9.56 -33.20 -43.42
C ASP A 199 -9.59 -31.68 -43.65
N ALA A 200 -8.42 -31.16 -44.04
CA ALA A 200 -8.31 -30.27 -45.19
C ALA A 200 -6.89 -30.39 -45.80
N GLY A 201 -6.80 -31.01 -46.98
CA GLY A 201 -5.55 -31.25 -47.72
C GLY A 201 -4.89 -29.98 -48.29
N PRO A 202 -3.72 -30.12 -48.92
CA PRO A 202 -2.90 -29.00 -49.35
C PRO A 202 -3.39 -28.46 -50.69
N SER A 203 -3.49 -27.14 -50.82
CA SER A 203 -3.49 -26.51 -52.14
C SER A 203 -2.45 -25.40 -52.18
N ALA A 204 -1.50 -25.61 -53.09
CA ALA A 204 -0.51 -24.65 -53.50
C ALA A 204 -1.13 -23.61 -54.46
N SER A 205 -0.36 -22.54 -54.66
CA SER A 205 -0.19 -21.76 -55.89
C SER A 205 -0.76 -20.33 -55.93
N LEU A 206 0.20 -19.40 -56.04
CA LEU A 206 0.36 -18.37 -57.07
C LEU A 206 -0.68 -17.24 -57.23
N ILE A 207 -0.16 -16.13 -57.77
CA ILE A 207 -0.81 -14.89 -58.24
C ILE A 207 -0.89 -13.83 -57.12
N GLY A 208 -0.30 -12.62 -57.21
CA GLY A 208 0.35 -11.89 -58.28
C GLY A 208 0.26 -10.40 -57.91
N TRP A 209 1.39 -9.68 -57.87
CA TRP A 209 1.38 -8.22 -57.72
C TRP A 209 0.99 -7.54 -59.03
N PRO A 210 0.25 -6.42 -58.95
CA PRO A 210 0.53 -5.32 -59.85
C PRO A 210 0.77 -4.02 -59.10
N ALA A 211 1.86 -3.36 -59.48
CA ALA A 211 2.10 -1.95 -59.23
C ALA A 211 1.10 -1.08 -60.02
N ARG A 212 0.69 0.07 -59.45
CA ARG A 212 0.69 1.36 -60.17
C ARG A 212 0.38 2.55 -59.26
N ARG A 213 1.40 3.41 -59.15
CA ARG A 213 1.43 4.88 -59.17
C ARG A 213 0.08 5.61 -59.17
N GLY A 214 -0.10 6.52 -58.21
CA GLY A 214 -0.90 7.73 -58.42
C GLY A 214 -1.55 8.31 -57.16
N SER A 215 -0.78 8.98 -56.28
CA SER A 215 -1.36 9.90 -55.26
C SER A 215 -0.32 10.64 -54.41
N ILE A 216 0.71 11.25 -55.03
CA ILE A 216 1.61 12.21 -54.34
C ILE A 216 1.02 13.64 -54.31
N LEU A 217 -0.10 13.90 -54.99
CA LEU A 217 -0.70 15.26 -55.03
C LEU A 217 -1.75 15.55 -53.93
N LEU A 218 -2.12 14.58 -53.09
CA LEU A 218 -3.12 14.79 -52.02
C LEU A 218 -2.52 15.00 -50.63
N MET A 219 -1.22 14.72 -50.42
CA MET A 219 -0.57 14.95 -49.12
C MET A 219 -0.09 16.39 -48.91
N LEU A 220 0.07 17.19 -49.97
CA LEU A 220 0.55 18.59 -49.86
C LEU A 220 -0.55 19.61 -49.54
N ALA A 221 -1.83 19.28 -49.75
CA ALA A 221 -2.94 20.18 -49.41
C ALA A 221 -3.31 20.14 -47.91
N GLY A 222 -3.15 18.98 -47.25
CA GLY A 222 -3.45 18.82 -45.83
C GLY A 222 -2.48 19.55 -44.90
N LEU A 223 -1.20 19.66 -45.30
CA LEU A 223 -0.16 20.29 -44.48
C LEU A 223 -0.30 21.82 -44.44
N PHE A 224 -0.85 22.43 -45.49
CA PHE A 224 -1.03 23.89 -45.56
C PHE A 224 -2.24 24.37 -44.71
N ALA A 225 -3.28 23.54 -44.57
CA ALA A 225 -4.45 23.84 -43.75
C ALA A 225 -4.14 23.80 -42.24
N VAL A 226 -3.23 22.90 -41.82
CA VAL A 226 -2.83 22.78 -40.41
C VAL A 226 -1.90 23.92 -39.98
N LEU A 227 -1.02 24.39 -40.87
CA LEU A 227 -0.12 25.52 -40.58
C LEU A 227 -0.84 26.88 -40.57
N ALA A 228 -1.86 27.07 -41.41
CA ALA A 228 -2.68 28.29 -41.38
C ALA A 228 -3.53 28.40 -40.10
N MET A 229 -3.96 27.27 -39.54
CA MET A 229 -4.76 27.23 -38.31
C MET A 229 -3.92 27.44 -37.03
N ALA A 230 -2.65 27.01 -37.04
CA ALA A 230 -1.70 27.30 -35.96
C ALA A 230 -1.28 28.78 -35.90
N GLY A 231 -1.18 29.46 -37.06
CA GLY A 231 -0.85 30.89 -37.13
C GLY A 231 -1.96 31.81 -36.60
N ALA A 232 -3.23 31.44 -36.79
CA ALA A 232 -4.38 32.23 -36.34
C ALA A 232 -4.57 32.20 -34.81
N VAL A 233 -4.23 31.08 -34.15
CA VAL A 233 -4.31 30.95 -32.68
C VAL A 233 -3.15 31.70 -31.99
N GLY A 234 -1.96 31.69 -32.59
CA GLY A 234 -0.81 32.46 -32.07
C GLY A 234 -1.03 33.98 -32.09
N LEU A 235 -1.71 34.50 -33.11
CA LEU A 235 -2.05 35.92 -33.22
C LEU A 235 -3.20 36.36 -32.31
N TRP A 236 -4.01 35.43 -31.80
CA TRP A 236 -5.06 35.71 -30.82
C TRP A 236 -4.48 35.81 -29.39
N PHE A 237 -3.53 34.95 -29.03
CA PHE A 237 -2.84 35.02 -27.72
C PHE A 237 -1.84 36.19 -27.60
N ALA A 238 -1.33 36.71 -28.71
CA ALA A 238 -0.38 37.84 -28.70
C ALA A 238 -1.05 39.23 -28.52
N ARG A 239 -2.38 39.31 -28.46
CA ARG A 239 -3.10 40.61 -28.38
C ARG A 239 -3.50 41.07 -26.97
N ASP A 240 -3.42 40.19 -25.96
CA ASP A 240 -3.83 40.49 -24.57
C ASP A 240 -2.71 40.32 -23.53
N THR A 241 -1.54 40.93 -23.78
CA THR A 241 -0.51 41.10 -22.75
C THR A 241 -0.17 42.57 -22.53
N ARG A 242 -0.99 43.24 -21.69
CA ARG A 242 -0.48 44.33 -20.85
C ARG A 242 -0.14 43.74 -19.48
N PRO A 243 1.11 43.85 -19.00
CA PRO A 243 1.49 43.29 -17.71
C PRO A 243 0.89 44.16 -16.61
N THR A 244 -0.12 43.65 -15.91
CA THR A 244 -0.59 44.27 -14.67
C THR A 244 0.20 43.63 -13.54
N ALA A 245 1.10 44.39 -12.92
CA ALA A 245 1.78 43.98 -11.69
C ALA A 245 0.73 43.77 -10.59
N ILE A 246 0.45 42.52 -10.24
CA ILE A 246 -0.42 42.21 -9.11
C ILE A 246 0.42 42.37 -7.83
N ARG A 247 0.22 43.51 -7.19
CA ARG A 247 0.64 43.78 -5.82
C ARG A 247 -0.14 42.82 -4.91
N ALA A 248 0.55 42.01 -4.13
CA ALA A 248 -0.07 41.14 -3.14
C ALA A 248 -0.91 41.97 -2.15
N THR A 249 -2.23 41.88 -2.25
CA THR A 249 -3.14 42.33 -1.20
C THR A 249 -3.59 41.11 -0.42
N VAL A 250 -2.98 40.91 0.74
CA VAL A 250 -3.50 40.06 1.81
C VAL A 250 -4.85 40.67 2.25
N PRO A 251 -5.99 39.97 2.16
CA PRO A 251 -7.23 40.43 2.76
C PRO A 251 -7.14 40.31 4.29
N PRO A 252 -7.74 41.23 5.06
CA PRO A 252 -7.72 41.17 6.52
C PRO A 252 -8.52 39.97 7.02
N SER A 253 -7.95 39.32 8.03
CA SER A 253 -8.54 38.27 8.84
C SER A 253 -9.86 38.69 9.50
N SER A 254 -10.80 37.75 9.62
CA SER A 254 -11.62 37.45 10.83
C SER A 254 -12.76 36.45 10.51
N PRO A 255 -13.29 35.65 11.47
CA PRO A 255 -12.78 35.30 12.80
C PRO A 255 -12.70 33.77 13.08
N GLU A 256 -11.72 33.40 13.91
CA GLU A 256 -11.85 32.37 14.97
C GLU A 256 -12.17 30.91 14.58
N VAL A 257 -11.20 30.24 13.95
CA VAL A 257 -10.88 28.86 14.35
C VAL A 257 -9.68 28.98 15.28
N ALA A 258 -9.85 28.60 16.55
CA ALA A 258 -8.74 28.53 17.50
C ALA A 258 -7.56 27.81 16.83
N ALA A 259 -6.40 28.47 16.76
CA ALA A 259 -5.27 28.06 15.95
C ALA A 259 -4.77 26.65 16.33
N SER A 260 -5.34 25.63 15.71
CA SER A 260 -4.71 24.32 15.62
C SER A 260 -3.43 24.48 14.81
N GLN A 261 -2.33 23.89 15.28
CA GLN A 261 -1.09 23.81 14.50
C GLN A 261 -1.40 23.35 13.07
N PRO A 262 -0.81 23.97 12.02
CA PRO A 262 -1.01 23.52 10.64
C PRO A 262 -0.69 22.03 10.53
N SER A 263 -1.64 21.26 10.00
CA SER A 263 -1.48 19.83 9.72
C SER A 263 -1.32 19.60 8.22
N VAL A 264 -0.31 18.81 7.84
CA VAL A 264 0.05 18.56 6.45
C VAL A 264 0.30 17.07 6.20
N VAL A 265 -0.19 16.57 5.07
CA VAL A 265 0.20 15.26 4.52
C VAL A 265 1.03 15.47 3.26
N ILE A 266 2.09 14.66 3.11
CA ILE A 266 2.88 14.59 1.89
C ILE A 266 2.47 13.30 1.18
N MET A 267 1.78 13.44 0.06
CA MET A 267 1.33 12.31 -0.73
C MET A 267 2.51 11.63 -1.43
N PRO A 268 2.44 10.30 -1.65
CA PRO A 268 3.47 9.59 -2.42
C PRO A 268 3.67 10.23 -3.79
N LEU A 269 4.86 10.79 -4.02
CA LEU A 269 5.16 11.47 -5.29
C LEU A 269 5.01 10.47 -6.45
N ALA A 270 4.31 10.88 -7.50
CA ALA A 270 4.10 10.04 -8.67
C ALA A 270 5.42 9.81 -9.42
N ASN A 271 5.80 8.55 -9.66
CA ASN A 271 6.92 8.22 -10.52
C ASN A 271 6.51 8.35 -11.99
N LEU A 272 7.00 9.41 -12.65
CA LEU A 272 6.79 9.66 -14.08
C LEU A 272 7.97 9.22 -14.94
N SER A 273 8.97 8.52 -14.36
CA SER A 273 10.16 8.05 -15.07
C SER A 273 9.88 6.90 -16.03
N GLY A 274 8.71 6.25 -15.92
CA GLY A 274 8.27 5.15 -16.78
C GLY A 274 8.84 3.77 -16.42
N ASP A 275 9.73 3.70 -15.43
CA ASP A 275 10.29 2.47 -14.88
C ASP A 275 9.79 2.25 -13.43
N PRO A 276 8.92 1.27 -13.18
CA PRO A 276 8.45 0.93 -11.83
C PRO A 276 9.58 0.52 -10.88
N ALA A 277 10.73 0.05 -11.40
CA ALA A 277 11.89 -0.26 -10.56
C ALA A 277 12.49 0.99 -9.90
N GLN A 278 12.09 2.20 -10.30
CA GLN A 278 12.48 3.47 -9.67
C GLN A 278 11.45 3.98 -8.64
N ASP A 279 10.37 3.25 -8.36
CA ASP A 279 9.36 3.68 -7.40
C ASP A 279 9.95 3.93 -6.00
N TYR A 280 10.95 3.13 -5.60
CA TYR A 280 11.66 3.32 -4.33
C TYR A 280 12.30 4.71 -4.21
N PHE A 281 12.68 5.33 -5.33
CA PHE A 281 13.30 6.66 -5.34
C PHE A 281 12.27 7.75 -5.04
N ALA A 282 11.12 7.73 -5.72
CA ALA A 282 10.03 8.67 -5.46
C ALA A 282 9.46 8.48 -4.05
N ASP A 283 9.33 7.23 -3.61
CA ASP A 283 8.88 6.89 -2.27
C ASP A 283 9.87 7.32 -1.18
N GLY A 284 11.16 7.13 -1.44
CA GLY A 284 12.26 7.55 -0.56
C GLY A 284 12.32 9.06 -0.42
N LEU A 285 12.21 9.81 -1.52
CA LEU A 285 12.16 11.27 -1.49
C LEU A 285 10.93 11.78 -0.72
N THR A 286 9.76 11.14 -0.90
CA THR A 286 8.55 11.46 -0.15
C THR A 286 8.79 11.29 1.36
N GLU A 287 9.37 10.15 1.76
CA GLU A 287 9.68 9.84 3.16
C GLU A 287 10.70 10.80 3.77
N ASP A 288 11.72 11.18 3.02
CA ASP A 288 12.73 12.13 3.50
C ASP A 288 12.15 13.55 3.66
N ILE A 289 11.19 13.96 2.81
CA ILE A 289 10.43 15.22 3.00
C ILE A 289 9.54 15.15 4.25
N ILE A 290 8.82 14.03 4.45
CA ILE A 290 8.01 13.80 5.67
C ILE A 290 8.89 13.92 6.92
N SER A 291 10.06 13.26 6.92
CA SER A 291 10.98 13.29 8.05
C SER A 291 11.55 14.68 8.31
N ALA A 292 11.92 15.41 7.26
CA ALA A 292 12.46 16.77 7.39
C ALA A 292 11.41 17.76 7.92
N LEU A 293 10.17 17.70 7.40
CA LEU A 293 9.06 18.53 7.88
C LEU A 293 8.60 18.15 9.30
N GLY A 294 8.73 16.88 9.69
CA GLY A 294 8.34 16.44 11.02
C GLY A 294 9.13 17.08 12.15
N ARG A 295 10.35 17.58 11.86
CA ARG A 295 11.22 18.30 12.80
C ARG A 295 10.67 19.68 13.22
N PHE A 296 9.64 20.19 12.55
CA PHE A 296 9.01 21.46 12.88
C PHE A 296 7.91 21.27 13.93
N ARG A 297 8.16 21.72 15.17
CA ARG A 297 7.23 21.60 16.31
C ARG A 297 5.85 22.24 16.09
N ASP A 298 5.80 23.25 15.24
CA ASP A 298 4.58 23.99 14.93
C ASP A 298 3.80 23.39 13.76
N ILE A 299 4.27 22.27 13.17
CA ILE A 299 3.61 21.56 12.07
C ILE A 299 3.31 20.14 12.54
N THR A 300 2.06 19.70 12.39
CA THR A 300 1.73 18.27 12.48
C THR A 300 1.90 17.64 11.11
N VAL A 301 2.84 16.72 10.97
CA VAL A 301 3.06 16.01 9.70
C VAL A 301 2.47 14.61 9.79
N ILE A 302 1.59 14.27 8.85
CA ILE A 302 1.02 12.93 8.77
C ILE A 302 2.08 11.91 8.35
N SER A 303 2.06 10.76 9.00
CA SER A 303 3.02 9.71 8.84
C SER A 303 3.04 9.12 7.43
N ARG A 304 4.18 8.55 7.06
CA ARG A 304 4.34 7.81 5.81
C ARG A 304 3.31 6.68 5.67
N SER A 305 3.10 5.88 6.72
CA SER A 305 2.15 4.75 6.71
C SER A 305 0.74 5.20 6.34
N ALA A 306 0.28 6.32 6.91
CA ALA A 306 -1.04 6.89 6.62
C ALA A 306 -1.11 7.47 5.19
N ALA A 307 -0.12 8.25 4.76
CA ALA A 307 -0.08 8.82 3.41
C ALA A 307 -0.05 7.75 2.31
N PHE A 308 0.74 6.68 2.51
CA PHE A 308 0.94 5.63 1.52
C PHE A 308 -0.26 4.70 1.34
N ALA A 309 -1.22 4.67 2.28
CA ALA A 309 -2.50 4.01 2.10
C ALA A 309 -3.31 4.61 0.93
N TYR A 310 -2.92 5.78 0.44
CA TYR A 310 -3.52 6.48 -0.70
C TYR A 310 -2.68 6.39 -1.98
N LYS A 311 -1.53 5.71 -1.96
CA LYS A 311 -0.69 5.57 -3.16
C LYS A 311 -1.48 4.92 -4.31
N GLY A 312 -1.47 5.57 -5.48
CA GLY A 312 -2.18 5.10 -6.67
C GLY A 312 -3.70 5.27 -6.62
N LYS A 313 -4.28 5.82 -5.54
CA LYS A 313 -5.68 6.21 -5.48
C LYS A 313 -5.85 7.62 -6.05
N SER A 314 -7.00 7.87 -6.68
CA SER A 314 -7.35 9.18 -7.23
C SER A 314 -8.43 9.80 -6.34
N LEU A 315 -8.02 10.55 -5.33
CA LEU A 315 -8.91 11.28 -4.43
C LEU A 315 -8.71 12.77 -4.59
N ARG A 316 -9.76 13.55 -4.35
CA ARG A 316 -9.67 15.00 -4.35
C ARG A 316 -9.01 15.48 -3.04
N PRO A 317 -8.32 16.64 -3.04
CA PRO A 317 -7.67 17.16 -1.83
C PRO A 317 -8.59 17.32 -0.63
N ASP A 318 -9.87 17.66 -0.84
CA ASP A 318 -10.87 17.78 0.24
C ASP A 318 -11.22 16.44 0.89
N GLU A 319 -11.21 15.36 0.11
CA GLU A 319 -11.45 14.00 0.59
C GLU A 319 -10.27 13.53 1.45
N ILE A 320 -9.04 13.75 0.97
CA ILE A 320 -7.81 13.46 1.71
C ILE A 320 -7.78 14.26 3.02
N GLY A 321 -8.11 15.57 2.95
CA GLY A 321 -8.21 16.45 4.11
C GLY A 321 -9.13 15.93 5.20
N ARG A 322 -10.32 15.46 4.81
CA ARG A 322 -11.30 14.93 5.74
C ARG A 322 -10.90 13.56 6.32
N GLU A 323 -10.40 12.65 5.49
CA GLU A 323 -10.06 11.29 5.94
C GLU A 323 -8.81 11.27 6.82
N LEU A 324 -7.81 12.10 6.52
CA LEU A 324 -6.57 12.20 7.30
C LEU A 324 -6.60 13.30 8.36
N ASN A 325 -7.71 14.05 8.46
CA ASN A 325 -7.86 15.20 9.35
C ASN A 325 -6.73 16.24 9.17
N VAL A 326 -6.42 16.59 7.91
CA VAL A 326 -5.36 17.54 7.55
C VAL A 326 -5.90 18.80 6.88
N ALA A 327 -5.28 19.93 7.21
CA ALA A 327 -5.58 21.21 6.59
C ALA A 327 -4.90 21.37 5.21
N TYR A 328 -3.74 20.74 5.03
CA TYR A 328 -2.93 20.91 3.83
C TYR A 328 -2.48 19.58 3.23
N VAL A 329 -2.40 19.54 1.90
CA VAL A 329 -1.94 18.40 1.13
C VAL A 329 -0.77 18.84 0.26
N VAL A 330 0.34 18.12 0.33
CA VAL A 330 1.45 18.25 -0.61
C VAL A 330 1.36 17.09 -1.60
N ASP A 331 1.32 17.41 -2.87
CA ASP A 331 1.24 16.44 -3.97
C ASP A 331 2.31 16.76 -5.01
N GLY A 332 2.67 15.79 -5.84
CA GLY A 332 3.75 15.99 -6.80
C GLY A 332 4.19 14.75 -7.56
N SER A 333 5.27 14.92 -8.30
CA SER A 333 5.81 13.89 -9.17
C SER A 333 7.33 13.98 -9.31
N VAL A 334 7.95 12.84 -9.56
CA VAL A 334 9.38 12.71 -9.83
C VAL A 334 9.58 12.06 -11.19
N HIS A 335 10.42 12.67 -12.02
CA HIS A 335 10.90 12.11 -13.28
C HIS A 335 12.43 12.04 -13.25
N LYS A 336 12.97 10.85 -13.04
CA LYS A 336 14.41 10.58 -12.95
C LYS A 336 14.91 9.98 -14.26
N THR A 337 15.95 10.56 -14.83
CA THR A 337 16.61 10.09 -16.06
C THR A 337 18.11 10.12 -15.89
N GLY A 338 18.71 8.94 -15.71
CA GLY A 338 20.14 8.83 -15.41
C GLY A 338 20.51 9.58 -14.14
N ASP A 339 21.37 10.58 -14.27
CA ASP A 339 21.86 11.44 -13.18
C ASP A 339 21.10 12.77 -13.05
N ARG A 340 19.96 12.93 -13.72
CA ARG A 340 19.09 14.10 -13.60
C ARG A 340 17.73 13.73 -13.06
N ALA A 341 17.15 14.62 -12.26
CA ALA A 341 15.79 14.49 -11.77
C ALA A 341 15.03 15.79 -11.99
N ARG A 342 13.77 15.65 -12.40
CA ARG A 342 12.76 16.69 -12.37
C ARG A 342 11.75 16.37 -11.28
N ILE A 343 11.56 17.28 -10.34
CA ILE A 343 10.64 17.13 -9.22
C ILE A 343 9.63 18.28 -9.30
N SER A 344 8.35 17.94 -9.38
CA SER A 344 7.26 18.91 -9.33
C SER A 344 6.52 18.73 -8.02
N VAL A 345 6.30 19.82 -7.28
CA VAL A 345 5.60 19.81 -5.99
C VAL A 345 4.55 20.91 -5.98
N GLN A 346 3.40 20.62 -5.40
CA GLN A 346 2.33 21.58 -5.14
C GLN A 346 1.84 21.46 -3.70
N LEU A 347 1.55 22.59 -3.08
CA LEU A 347 0.92 22.69 -1.77
C LEU A 347 -0.51 23.19 -1.95
N LEU A 348 -1.46 22.43 -1.42
CA LEU A 348 -2.89 22.72 -1.50
C LEU A 348 -3.49 22.88 -0.10
N GLU A 349 -4.45 23.79 0.03
CA GLU A 349 -5.40 23.80 1.15
C GLU A 349 -6.52 22.80 0.86
N ALA A 350 -6.67 21.81 1.74
CA ALA A 350 -7.55 20.67 1.52
C ALA A 350 -9.02 21.08 1.40
N ALA A 351 -9.52 21.89 2.34
CA ALA A 351 -10.94 22.25 2.44
C ALA A 351 -11.49 22.96 1.18
N ARG A 352 -10.64 23.73 0.49
CA ARG A 352 -11.04 24.51 -0.69
C ARG A 352 -10.48 23.95 -2.00
N ALA A 353 -9.70 22.87 -1.93
CA ALA A 353 -8.86 22.37 -3.02
C ALA A 353 -8.05 23.50 -3.70
N ALA A 354 -7.59 24.47 -2.91
CA ALA A 354 -6.94 25.68 -3.41
C ALA A 354 -5.44 25.49 -3.44
N VAL A 355 -4.82 25.67 -4.62
CA VAL A 355 -3.37 25.63 -4.77
C VAL A 355 -2.78 26.90 -4.17
N LEU A 356 -1.94 26.75 -3.16
CA LEU A 356 -1.23 27.85 -2.50
C LEU A 356 0.11 28.13 -3.17
N TRP A 357 0.77 27.06 -3.62
CA TRP A 357 2.09 27.12 -4.22
C TRP A 357 2.30 25.91 -5.15
N THR A 358 3.05 26.13 -6.23
CA THR A 358 3.52 25.09 -7.14
C THR A 358 4.91 25.44 -7.60
N GLU A 359 5.78 24.44 -7.66
CA GLU A 359 7.14 24.62 -8.13
C GLU A 359 7.67 23.39 -8.82
N GLN A 360 8.61 23.63 -9.73
CA GLN A 360 9.32 22.61 -10.47
C GLN A 360 10.82 22.82 -10.27
N TYR A 361 11.48 21.73 -9.92
CA TYR A 361 12.91 21.64 -9.72
C TYR A 361 13.50 20.75 -10.81
N ASP A 362 14.56 21.23 -11.45
CA ASP A 362 15.33 20.49 -12.44
C ASP A 362 16.80 20.52 -12.01
N GLY A 363 17.39 19.36 -11.74
CA GLY A 363 18.76 19.30 -11.23
C GLY A 363 19.46 17.97 -11.47
N GLU A 364 20.75 17.96 -11.18
CA GLU A 364 21.54 16.72 -11.10
C GLU A 364 21.29 16.02 -9.75
N MET A 365 21.51 14.71 -9.67
CA MET A 365 21.28 13.95 -8.43
C MET A 365 22.13 14.47 -7.25
N LYS A 366 23.30 15.05 -7.52
CA LYS A 366 24.15 15.70 -6.50
C LYS A 366 23.50 16.93 -5.85
N GLU A 367 22.53 17.54 -6.52
CA GLU A 367 21.76 18.70 -6.05
C GLU A 367 20.47 18.30 -5.34
N LEU A 368 20.14 16.99 -5.31
CA LEU A 368 18.88 16.47 -4.76
C LEU A 368 18.64 16.93 -3.32
N PHE A 369 19.67 16.92 -2.48
CA PHE A 369 19.55 17.32 -1.08
C PHE A 369 19.26 18.82 -0.93
N THR A 370 19.86 19.65 -1.78
CA THR A 370 19.56 21.09 -1.84
C THR A 370 18.12 21.32 -2.29
N ILE A 371 17.65 20.55 -3.28
CA ILE A 371 16.26 20.61 -3.76
C ILE A 371 15.29 20.20 -2.64
N GLN A 372 15.57 19.10 -1.94
CA GLN A 372 14.76 18.64 -0.81
C GLN A 372 14.71 19.68 0.32
N GLU A 373 15.84 20.30 0.64
CA GLU A 373 15.91 21.36 1.66
C GLU A 373 15.07 22.58 1.25
N ASP A 374 15.11 22.99 -0.02
CA ASP A 374 14.29 24.09 -0.52
C ASP A 374 12.79 23.75 -0.49
N ILE A 375 12.40 22.55 -0.92
CA ILE A 375 11.01 22.06 -0.83
C ILE A 375 10.51 22.12 0.61
N THR A 376 11.29 21.58 1.56
CA THR A 376 10.95 21.57 2.99
C THR A 376 10.78 22.99 3.53
N ARG A 377 11.73 23.89 3.21
CA ARG A 377 11.72 25.28 3.63
C ARG A 377 10.52 26.04 3.08
N ARG A 378 10.17 25.82 1.81
CA ARG A 378 9.04 26.49 1.16
C ARG A 378 7.70 26.02 1.70
N ILE A 379 7.54 24.72 1.93
CA ILE A 379 6.33 24.18 2.58
C ILE A 379 6.19 24.80 3.98
N ALA A 380 7.24 24.75 4.80
CA ALA A 380 7.18 25.30 6.16
C ALA A 380 6.93 26.82 6.17
N GLY A 381 7.52 27.56 5.23
CA GLY A 381 7.29 29.01 5.06
C GLY A 381 5.87 29.35 4.60
N ALA A 382 5.30 28.56 3.67
CA ALA A 382 3.93 28.73 3.20
C ALA A 382 2.89 28.45 4.30
N LEU A 383 3.20 27.52 5.21
CA LEU A 383 2.40 27.23 6.40
C LEU A 383 2.56 28.28 7.52
N SER A 384 3.20 29.42 7.22
CA SER A 384 3.36 30.59 8.11
C SER A 384 4.03 30.27 9.45
N VAL A 385 4.86 29.24 9.48
CA VAL A 385 5.64 28.87 10.67
C VAL A 385 6.82 29.82 10.80
N ARG A 386 7.07 30.31 12.02
CA ARG A 386 8.25 31.13 12.30
C ARG A 386 9.50 30.26 12.18
N LEU A 387 10.16 30.32 11.04
CA LEU A 387 11.42 29.61 10.81
C LEU A 387 12.56 30.29 11.57
N SER A 388 13.07 29.65 12.62
CA SER A 388 14.34 30.05 13.21
C SER A 388 15.52 29.49 12.39
N ALA A 389 16.65 30.21 12.33
CA ALA A 389 17.85 29.74 11.62
C ALA A 389 18.37 28.41 12.18
N LEU A 390 18.24 28.20 13.49
CA LEU A 390 18.59 26.93 14.16
C LEU A 390 17.70 25.78 13.69
N GLN A 391 16.39 26.01 13.52
CA GLN A 391 15.44 24.99 13.09
C GLN A 391 15.63 24.60 11.63
N LEU A 392 16.01 25.56 10.76
CA LEU A 392 16.38 25.26 9.37
C LEU A 392 17.66 24.41 9.31
N ALA A 393 18.69 24.80 10.06
CA ALA A 393 19.94 24.02 10.14
C ALA A 393 19.71 22.61 10.71
N ARG A 394 18.79 22.46 11.69
CA ARG A 394 18.38 21.16 12.23
C ARG A 394 17.49 20.36 11.29
N SER A 395 16.70 20.98 10.42
CA SER A 395 15.83 20.26 9.48
C SER A 395 16.60 19.63 8.31
N ALA A 396 17.75 20.21 7.95
CA ALA A 396 18.62 19.67 6.92
C ALA A 396 19.29 18.39 7.46
N ASN A 397 18.89 17.22 6.94
CA ASN A 397 19.68 16.00 7.11
C ASN A 397 21.08 16.27 6.57
N LYS A 398 22.13 15.80 7.27
CA LYS A 398 23.48 15.86 6.73
C LYS A 398 23.50 15.02 5.44
N PRO A 399 23.65 15.63 4.26
CA PRO A 399 23.56 14.88 3.02
C PRO A 399 24.73 13.88 2.96
N PRO A 400 24.50 12.65 2.48
CA PRO A 400 25.56 11.69 2.26
C PRO A 400 26.61 12.28 1.32
N SER A 401 27.87 11.95 1.57
CA SER A 401 28.96 12.35 0.67
C SER A 401 28.96 11.55 -0.62
N ASN A 402 28.19 10.46 -0.67
CA ASN A 402 28.07 9.54 -1.79
C ASN A 402 26.60 9.22 -2.15
N LEU A 403 26.21 9.55 -3.38
CA LEU A 403 24.85 9.29 -3.91
C LEU A 403 24.54 7.81 -4.10
N GLU A 404 25.54 6.97 -4.35
CA GLU A 404 25.34 5.52 -4.45
C GLU A 404 25.01 4.93 -3.07
N ALA A 405 25.68 5.40 -2.00
CA ALA A 405 25.34 4.99 -0.64
C ALA A 405 23.91 5.39 -0.25
N TYR A 406 23.48 6.58 -0.68
CA TYR A 406 22.09 7.03 -0.54
C TYR A 406 21.10 6.10 -1.23
N ASP A 407 21.35 5.81 -2.51
CA ASP A 407 20.49 4.93 -3.33
C ASP A 407 20.34 3.54 -2.73
N LEU A 408 21.44 2.95 -2.25
CA LEU A 408 21.46 1.67 -1.55
C LEU A 408 20.61 1.68 -0.28
N VAL A 409 20.66 2.76 0.50
CA VAL A 409 19.82 2.90 1.71
C VAL A 409 18.34 2.98 1.35
N LEU A 410 17.96 3.72 0.29
CA LEU A 410 16.56 3.78 -0.14
C LEU A 410 16.03 2.40 -0.57
N ARG A 411 16.81 1.67 -1.36
CA ARG A 411 16.46 0.29 -1.77
C ARG A 411 16.38 -0.67 -0.59
N GLY A 412 17.31 -0.57 0.36
CA GLY A 412 17.29 -1.37 1.57
C GLY A 412 16.06 -1.11 2.43
N ARG A 413 15.68 0.16 2.63
CA ARG A 413 14.45 0.54 3.35
C ARG A 413 13.20 -0.01 2.67
N ASP A 414 13.15 0.02 1.34
CA ASP A 414 12.04 -0.58 0.59
C ASP A 414 11.92 -2.09 0.85
N LEU A 415 13.05 -2.81 0.88
CA LEU A 415 13.10 -4.24 1.16
C LEU A 415 12.65 -4.59 2.58
N VAL A 416 13.16 -3.87 3.60
CA VAL A 416 12.79 -4.07 5.02
C VAL A 416 11.26 -3.96 5.21
N ARG A 417 10.62 -3.03 4.50
CA ARG A 417 9.16 -2.85 4.59
C ARG A 417 8.34 -4.03 4.06
N ARG A 418 8.95 -4.94 3.31
CA ARG A 418 8.25 -6.15 2.81
C ARG A 418 8.05 -7.19 3.89
N ASN A 419 8.65 -7.02 5.08
CA ASN A 419 8.54 -7.92 6.22
C ASN A 419 8.76 -9.39 5.80
N SER A 420 9.91 -9.65 5.16
CA SER A 420 10.31 -10.99 4.77
C SER A 420 11.75 -11.24 5.17
N ARG A 421 12.03 -12.41 5.77
CA ARG A 421 13.40 -12.83 6.13
C ARG A 421 14.37 -12.77 4.95
N VAL A 422 13.88 -13.04 3.73
CA VAL A 422 14.70 -12.95 2.51
C VAL A 422 14.99 -11.50 2.16
N ALA A 423 13.97 -10.63 2.22
CA ALA A 423 14.13 -9.20 1.93
C ALA A 423 15.05 -8.51 2.97
N ASP A 424 14.98 -8.88 4.24
CA ASP A 424 15.86 -8.39 5.30
C ASP A 424 17.32 -8.77 5.07
N SER A 425 17.57 -10.00 4.63
CA SER A 425 18.90 -10.46 4.26
C SER A 425 19.47 -9.65 3.08
N GLN A 426 18.64 -9.37 2.07
CA GLN A 426 19.03 -8.52 0.94
C GLN A 426 19.27 -7.06 1.39
N ALA A 427 18.41 -6.51 2.23
CA ALA A 427 18.54 -5.16 2.77
C ALA A 427 19.83 -4.98 3.57
N ARG A 428 20.18 -5.97 4.40
CA ARG A 428 21.45 -6.02 5.14
C ARG A 428 22.64 -5.82 4.21
N GLY A 429 22.71 -6.59 3.12
CA GLY A 429 23.80 -6.49 2.14
C GLY A 429 23.89 -5.10 1.49
N LEU A 430 22.75 -4.46 1.23
CA LEU A 430 22.71 -3.08 0.70
C LEU A 430 23.23 -2.06 1.72
N PHE A 431 22.82 -2.17 2.99
CA PHE A 431 23.28 -1.26 4.03
C PHE A 431 24.78 -1.42 4.34
N GLU A 432 25.27 -2.65 4.38
CA GLU A 432 26.71 -2.92 4.53
C GLU A 432 27.51 -2.32 3.37
N ARG A 433 27.01 -2.44 2.14
CA ARG A 433 27.64 -1.81 0.97
C ARG A 433 27.58 -0.28 1.05
N ALA A 434 26.47 0.30 1.50
CA ALA A 434 26.36 1.74 1.71
C ALA A 434 27.40 2.25 2.73
N ILE A 435 27.61 1.53 3.84
CA ILE A 435 28.63 1.84 4.85
C ILE A 435 30.06 1.74 4.27
N GLN A 436 30.32 0.75 3.40
CA GLN A 436 31.62 0.63 2.72
C GLN A 436 31.90 1.83 1.80
N LEU A 437 30.87 2.34 1.13
CA LEU A 437 30.97 3.47 0.21
C LEU A 437 31.03 4.82 0.92
N ASP A 438 30.36 4.97 2.06
CA ASP A 438 30.37 6.17 2.90
C ASP A 438 30.32 5.79 4.39
N GLN A 439 31.50 5.74 5.02
CA GLN A 439 31.65 5.44 6.45
C GLN A 439 31.09 6.55 7.37
N GLY A 440 30.80 7.74 6.81
CA GLY A 440 30.19 8.86 7.51
C GLY A 440 28.67 8.87 7.47
N TYR A 441 28.03 7.93 6.74
CA TYR A 441 26.59 7.96 6.50
C TYR A 441 25.79 7.31 7.64
N ALA A 442 25.47 8.11 8.66
CA ALA A 442 24.76 7.67 9.88
C ALA A 442 23.46 6.88 9.62
N PRO A 443 22.57 7.29 8.68
CA PRO A 443 21.37 6.53 8.34
C PRO A 443 21.60 5.07 7.92
N ALA A 444 22.73 4.75 7.29
CA ALA A 444 23.04 3.38 6.89
C ALA A 444 23.30 2.47 8.10
N TYR A 445 24.01 2.97 9.11
CA TYR A 445 24.22 2.26 10.37
C TYR A 445 22.90 2.06 11.14
N ALA A 446 22.08 3.10 11.27
CA ALA A 446 20.78 2.99 11.93
C ALA A 446 19.86 1.99 11.21
N ALA A 447 19.81 2.01 9.88
CA ALA A 447 19.02 1.07 9.09
C ALA A 447 19.52 -0.37 9.23
N LEU A 448 20.83 -0.60 9.23
CA LEU A 448 21.42 -1.92 9.47
C LEU A 448 21.06 -2.47 10.86
N GLY A 449 21.15 -1.64 11.90
CA GLY A 449 20.73 -2.04 13.25
C GLY A 449 19.23 -2.34 13.35
N ARG A 450 18.39 -1.62 12.60
CA ARG A 450 16.94 -1.89 12.55
C ARG A 450 16.61 -3.26 11.97
N VAL A 451 17.38 -3.76 10.99
CA VAL A 451 17.24 -5.13 10.48
C VAL A 451 17.50 -6.17 11.59
N ASP A 452 18.54 -5.95 12.41
CA ASP A 452 18.83 -6.85 13.54
C ASP A 452 17.69 -6.83 14.59
N VAL A 453 17.12 -5.66 14.90
CA VAL A 453 15.98 -5.55 15.83
C VAL A 453 14.71 -6.16 15.26
N GLN A 454 14.40 -5.93 13.98
CA GLN A 454 13.23 -6.50 13.33
C GLN A 454 13.30 -8.04 13.30
N ALA A 455 14.49 -8.61 13.06
CA ALA A 455 14.70 -10.05 13.13
C ALA A 455 14.42 -10.62 14.55
N VAL A 456 14.68 -9.85 15.61
CA VAL A 456 14.31 -10.21 16.99
C VAL A 456 12.80 -10.10 17.19
N GLU A 457 12.19 -8.98 16.81
CA GLU A 457 10.75 -8.71 16.92
C GLU A 457 9.89 -9.80 16.24
N LEU A 458 10.33 -10.25 15.06
CA LEU A 458 9.59 -11.22 14.24
C LEU A 458 10.05 -12.67 14.44
N GLY A 459 10.97 -12.93 15.38
CA GLY A 459 11.46 -14.27 15.69
C GLY A 459 12.21 -14.96 14.53
N TRP A 460 12.92 -14.18 13.70
CA TRP A 460 13.71 -14.69 12.56
C TRP A 460 15.17 -14.98 12.89
N THR A 461 15.61 -14.65 14.11
CA THR A 461 16.95 -14.94 14.62
C THR A 461 16.92 -15.99 15.72
N ASP A 462 17.86 -16.93 15.66
CA ASP A 462 18.07 -17.96 16.68
C ASP A 462 18.94 -17.45 17.85
N ASP A 463 19.57 -16.28 17.68
CA ASP A 463 20.39 -15.62 18.71
C ASP A 463 19.98 -14.14 18.87
N PRO A 464 18.92 -13.87 19.63
CA PRO A 464 18.42 -12.51 19.84
C PRO A 464 19.42 -11.60 20.56
N ASP A 465 20.16 -12.12 21.54
CA ASP A 465 21.07 -11.31 22.36
C ASP A 465 22.21 -10.75 21.52
N SER A 466 22.86 -11.58 20.69
CA SER A 466 23.91 -11.10 19.79
C SER A 466 23.38 -10.14 18.74
N ALA A 467 22.15 -10.35 18.24
CA ALA A 467 21.51 -9.42 17.31
C ALA A 467 21.32 -8.04 17.96
N LEU A 468 20.80 -7.98 19.19
CA LEU A 468 20.65 -6.73 19.94
C LEU A 468 21.99 -6.05 20.24
N VAL A 469 23.06 -6.80 20.50
CA VAL A 469 24.41 -6.24 20.69
C VAL A 469 24.94 -5.59 19.42
N ARG A 470 24.79 -6.25 18.26
CA ARG A 470 25.17 -5.65 16.97
C ARG A 470 24.33 -4.42 16.63
N ALA A 471 23.02 -4.49 16.87
CA ALA A 471 22.11 -3.38 16.65
C ALA A 471 22.47 -2.16 17.51
N GLU A 472 22.79 -2.36 18.79
CA GLU A 472 23.20 -1.28 19.68
C GLU A 472 24.52 -0.64 19.23
N ALA A 473 25.49 -1.44 18.81
CA ALA A 473 26.76 -0.93 18.28
C ALA A 473 26.54 -0.04 17.05
N ASN A 474 25.66 -0.46 16.13
CA ASN A 474 25.27 0.31 14.96
C ASN A 474 24.52 1.61 15.33
N GLY A 475 23.57 1.54 16.25
CA GLY A 475 22.84 2.72 16.74
C GLY A 475 23.77 3.76 17.39
N ARG A 476 24.68 3.32 18.26
CA ARG A 476 25.69 4.20 18.88
C ARG A 476 26.65 4.78 17.85
N LYS A 477 27.05 3.99 16.84
CA LYS A 477 27.89 4.49 15.74
C LYS A 477 27.16 5.57 14.94
N ALA A 478 25.88 5.39 14.62
CA ALA A 478 25.07 6.40 13.96
C ALA A 478 25.02 7.70 14.77
N LEU A 479 24.77 7.64 16.09
CA LEU A 479 24.77 8.83 16.95
C LEU A 479 26.13 9.52 17.06
N SER A 480 27.24 8.78 16.97
CA SER A 480 28.58 9.37 16.94
C SER A 480 28.86 10.17 15.66
N LEU A 481 28.15 9.86 14.57
CA LEU A 481 28.26 10.53 13.27
C LEU A 481 27.24 11.68 13.14
N GLU A 482 26.04 11.50 13.70
CA GLU A 482 24.93 12.44 13.70
C GLU A 482 24.13 12.32 15.02
N ASP A 483 24.40 13.23 15.97
CA ASP A 483 23.80 13.18 17.31
C ASP A 483 22.26 13.38 17.31
N GLU A 484 21.72 14.12 16.32
CA GLU A 484 20.28 14.33 16.18
C GLU A 484 19.60 13.26 15.28
N ASN A 485 20.23 12.10 15.05
CA ASN A 485 19.65 11.04 14.21
C ASN A 485 18.48 10.31 14.91
N VAL A 486 17.25 10.66 14.54
CA VAL A 486 16.00 10.08 15.09
C VAL A 486 15.93 8.56 14.89
N GLY A 487 16.34 8.05 13.72
CA GLY A 487 16.33 6.61 13.44
C GLY A 487 17.24 5.80 14.37
N ALA A 488 18.39 6.36 14.75
CA ALA A 488 19.31 5.75 15.70
C ALA A 488 18.78 5.79 17.14
N ARG A 489 18.15 6.90 17.55
CA ARG A 489 17.55 7.02 18.89
C ARG A 489 16.36 6.10 19.08
N THR A 490 15.48 6.02 18.09
CA THR A 490 14.35 5.07 18.11
C THR A 490 14.84 3.62 18.11
N LEU A 491 15.95 3.32 17.41
CA LEU A 491 16.56 1.99 17.43
C LEU A 491 17.06 1.62 18.83
N LEU A 492 17.82 2.51 19.47
CA LEU A 492 18.33 2.30 20.83
C LEU A 492 17.18 2.22 21.85
N GLY A 493 16.16 3.06 21.70
CA GLY A 493 14.93 3.00 22.50
C GLY A 493 14.28 1.61 22.45
N SER A 494 14.05 1.07 21.25
CA SER A 494 13.51 -0.30 21.08
C SER A 494 14.39 -1.36 21.76
N ILE A 495 15.72 -1.29 21.59
CA ILE A 495 16.67 -2.23 22.22
C ILE A 495 16.59 -2.17 23.75
N TYR A 496 16.47 -0.97 24.31
CA TYR A 496 16.38 -0.79 25.77
C TYR A 496 15.02 -1.23 26.33
N ILE A 497 13.92 -1.08 25.57
CA ILE A 497 12.63 -1.70 25.91
C ILE A 497 12.76 -3.22 25.96
N PHE A 498 13.37 -3.85 24.95
CA PHE A 498 13.60 -5.30 24.92
C PHE A 498 14.37 -5.81 26.15
N ARG A 499 15.38 -5.03 26.58
CA ARG A 499 16.19 -5.34 27.78
C ARG A 499 15.54 -4.89 29.09
N ARG A 500 14.33 -4.34 29.05
CA ARG A 500 13.58 -3.80 30.19
C ARG A 500 14.29 -2.64 30.92
N ASP A 501 15.24 -2.00 30.23
CA ASP A 501 15.94 -0.82 30.70
C ASP A 501 15.16 0.43 30.28
N TYR A 502 13.98 0.60 30.88
CA TYR A 502 13.04 1.65 30.47
C TYR A 502 13.58 3.05 30.73
N ASP A 503 14.52 3.22 31.66
CA ASP A 503 15.08 4.54 31.97
C ASP A 503 15.93 5.03 30.79
N ARG A 504 16.85 4.18 30.28
CA ARG A 504 17.58 4.51 29.05
C ARG A 504 16.69 4.57 27.81
N ALA A 505 15.64 3.73 27.74
CA ALA A 505 14.68 3.81 26.64
C ALA A 505 13.98 5.17 26.61
N LEU A 506 13.48 5.63 27.76
CA LEU A 506 12.79 6.92 27.90
C LEU A 506 13.71 8.09 27.54
N ASP A 507 14.99 8.04 27.92
CA ASP A 507 15.96 9.09 27.58
C ASP A 507 16.14 9.22 26.05
N GLU A 508 16.35 8.10 25.36
CA GLU A 508 16.53 8.11 23.90
C GLU A 508 15.25 8.50 23.16
N LEU A 509 14.10 7.98 23.58
CA LEU A 509 12.81 8.20 22.90
C LEU A 509 12.28 9.61 23.13
N ARG A 510 12.44 10.18 24.33
CA ARG A 510 12.13 11.61 24.56
C ARG A 510 12.97 12.50 23.66
N ARG A 511 14.27 12.20 23.54
CA ARG A 511 15.15 12.97 22.67
C ARG A 511 14.77 12.84 21.21
N ALA A 512 14.36 11.64 20.77
CA ALA A 512 13.84 11.42 19.42
C ALA A 512 12.59 12.29 19.14
N VAL A 513 11.62 12.31 20.05
CA VAL A 513 10.40 13.14 19.95
C VAL A 513 10.72 14.64 20.02
N GLU A 514 11.71 15.06 20.81
CA GLU A 514 12.14 16.46 20.86
C GLU A 514 12.71 16.97 19.52
N ILE A 515 13.38 16.09 18.78
CA ILE A 515 13.99 16.36 17.47
C ILE A 515 12.93 16.31 16.37
N ASN A 516 12.11 15.25 16.34
CA ASN A 516 11.02 15.07 15.39
C ASN A 516 9.72 14.69 16.11
N PRO A 517 8.91 15.69 16.50
CA PRO A 517 7.62 15.44 17.16
C PRO A 517 6.62 14.67 16.31
N SER A 518 6.76 14.71 14.97
CA SER A 518 5.85 14.01 14.06
C SER A 518 6.33 12.59 13.68
N ASP A 519 7.43 12.10 14.26
CA ASP A 519 7.92 10.75 13.97
C ASP A 519 7.05 9.70 14.67
N PRO A 520 6.31 8.86 13.93
CA PRO A 520 5.39 7.90 14.54
C PRO A 520 6.13 6.83 15.35
N GLN A 521 7.33 6.42 14.91
CA GLN A 521 8.08 5.37 15.60
C GLN A 521 8.65 5.86 16.93
N ALA A 522 9.09 7.12 17.00
CA ALA A 522 9.51 7.76 18.23
C ALA A 522 8.35 7.91 19.21
N GLN A 523 7.18 8.34 18.74
CA GLN A 523 5.98 8.50 19.58
C GLN A 523 5.46 7.15 20.10
N SER A 524 5.33 6.13 19.24
CA SER A 524 4.90 4.80 19.66
C SER A 524 5.91 4.16 20.61
N GLY A 525 7.21 4.24 20.31
CA GLY A 525 8.24 3.74 21.24
C GLY A 525 8.21 4.45 22.60
N LEU A 526 7.98 5.76 22.63
CA LEU A 526 7.83 6.52 23.89
C LEU A 526 6.59 6.08 24.67
N ALA A 527 5.47 5.81 23.99
CA ALA A 527 4.27 5.25 24.61
C ALA A 527 4.55 3.88 25.24
N ASP A 528 5.23 2.98 24.52
CA ASP A 528 5.62 1.66 25.02
C ASP A 528 6.49 1.81 26.27
N ALA A 529 7.54 2.64 26.20
CA ALA A 529 8.44 2.86 27.32
C ALA A 529 7.69 3.42 28.55
N PHE A 530 6.71 4.31 28.36
CA PHE A 530 5.84 4.78 29.44
C PHE A 530 4.94 3.70 30.00
N LEU A 531 4.29 2.90 29.15
CA LEU A 531 3.40 1.84 29.59
C LEU A 531 4.17 0.81 30.41
N TRP A 532 5.26 0.29 29.86
CA TRP A 532 6.07 -0.76 30.50
C TRP A 532 6.82 -0.28 31.74
N SER A 533 7.21 1.00 31.82
CA SER A 533 7.79 1.58 33.04
C SER A 533 6.77 1.87 34.15
N GLY A 534 5.47 1.81 33.84
CA GLY A 534 4.37 2.06 34.77
C GLY A 534 3.81 3.48 34.75
N ASN A 535 4.30 4.36 33.87
CA ASN A 535 3.73 5.69 33.65
C ASN A 535 2.53 5.62 32.67
N THR A 536 1.43 5.03 33.12
CA THR A 536 0.25 4.78 32.28
C THR A 536 -0.36 6.05 31.69
N ARG A 537 -0.36 7.16 32.44
CA ARG A 537 -0.87 8.45 31.93
C ARG A 537 -0.01 8.98 30.79
N GLY A 538 1.32 8.92 30.96
CA GLY A 538 2.26 9.28 29.89
C GLY A 538 2.09 8.42 28.64
N ALA A 539 1.78 7.13 28.80
CA ALA A 539 1.49 6.24 27.66
C ALA A 539 0.24 6.68 26.89
N ILE A 540 -0.86 7.01 27.58
CA ILE A 540 -2.09 7.50 26.95
C ILE A 540 -1.83 8.81 26.18
N ASP A 541 -1.08 9.73 26.78
CA ASP A 541 -0.77 11.02 26.14
C ASP A 541 0.12 10.82 24.91
N ALA A 542 1.13 9.95 24.98
CA ALA A 542 1.97 9.60 23.83
C ALA A 542 1.16 8.91 22.70
N LEU A 543 0.26 7.97 23.03
CA LEU A 543 -0.60 7.31 22.03
C LEU A 543 -1.59 8.26 21.36
N ARG A 544 -2.02 9.32 22.06
CA ARG A 544 -2.82 10.39 21.45
C ARG A 544 -2.01 11.20 20.46
N GLU A 545 -0.73 11.48 20.74
CA GLU A 545 0.17 12.12 19.78
C GLU A 545 0.44 11.20 18.58
N VAL A 546 0.55 9.87 18.77
CA VAL A 546 0.58 8.91 17.65
C VAL A 546 -0.68 9.06 16.79
N ALA A 547 -1.86 9.09 17.39
CA ALA A 547 -3.13 9.22 16.66
C ALA A 547 -3.26 10.56 15.89
N ARG A 548 -2.56 11.62 16.31
CA ARG A 548 -2.50 12.90 15.58
C ARG A 548 -1.71 12.81 14.27
N VAL A 549 -0.63 12.02 14.25
CA VAL A 549 0.23 11.86 13.06
C VAL A 549 -0.16 10.65 12.22
N GLN A 550 -0.82 9.67 12.83
CA GLN A 550 -1.25 8.42 12.23
C GLN A 550 -2.72 8.17 12.61
N PRO A 551 -3.69 8.60 11.77
CA PRO A 551 -5.11 8.51 12.10
C PRO A 551 -5.64 7.08 12.34
N THR A 552 -4.93 6.07 11.85
CA THR A 552 -5.24 4.66 12.10
C THR A 552 -4.14 4.02 12.92
N LEU A 553 -4.40 3.80 14.20
CA LEU A 553 -3.46 3.12 15.09
C LEU A 553 -3.22 1.67 14.63
N SER A 554 -2.00 1.18 14.86
CA SER A 554 -1.61 -0.21 14.63
C SER A 554 -2.27 -1.15 15.65
N VAL A 555 -2.15 -2.46 15.41
CA VAL A 555 -2.65 -3.47 16.35
C VAL A 555 -1.97 -3.38 17.72
N VAL A 556 -0.68 -3.04 17.75
CA VAL A 556 0.12 -2.87 18.96
C VAL A 556 -0.33 -1.62 19.71
N GLU A 557 -0.48 -0.49 19.01
CA GLU A 557 -0.93 0.77 19.61
C GLU A 557 -2.35 0.67 20.20
N HIS A 558 -3.26 -0.07 19.56
CA HIS A 558 -4.58 -0.34 20.15
C HIS A 558 -4.48 -1.22 21.40
N TYR A 559 -3.63 -2.24 21.39
CA TYR A 559 -3.38 -3.11 22.52
C TYR A 559 -2.83 -2.30 23.72
N ASP A 560 -1.85 -1.43 23.48
CA ASP A 560 -1.23 -0.59 24.51
C ASP A 560 -2.20 0.45 25.05
N LEU A 561 -2.99 1.10 24.18
CA LEU A 561 -4.00 2.07 24.60
C LEU A 561 -5.12 1.41 25.42
N GLY A 562 -5.59 0.24 25.00
CA GLY A 562 -6.58 -0.55 25.74
C GLY A 562 -6.05 -1.00 27.11
N THR A 563 -4.79 -1.48 27.16
CA THR A 563 -4.11 -1.80 28.43
C THR A 563 -4.04 -0.58 29.33
N ALA A 564 -3.62 0.56 28.78
CA ALA A 564 -3.48 1.78 29.56
C ALA A 564 -4.81 2.27 30.13
N TYR A 565 -5.89 2.22 29.36
CA TYR A 565 -7.24 2.56 29.85
C TYR A 565 -7.72 1.62 30.95
N LEU A 566 -7.50 0.32 30.82
CA LEU A 566 -7.83 -0.65 31.85
C LEU A 566 -7.06 -0.37 33.16
N LEU A 567 -5.78 -0.01 33.06
CA LEU A 567 -4.94 0.33 34.21
C LEU A 567 -5.37 1.62 34.93
N VAL A 568 -6.01 2.58 34.24
CA VAL A 568 -6.53 3.82 34.85
C VAL A 568 -8.04 3.81 35.13
N ASP A 569 -8.66 2.62 35.17
CA ASP A 569 -10.10 2.45 35.46
C ASP A 569 -11.03 3.18 34.47
N ARG A 570 -10.65 3.17 33.19
CA ARG A 570 -11.43 3.70 32.06
C ARG A 570 -11.95 2.55 31.20
N GLN A 571 -12.80 1.69 31.79
CA GLN A 571 -13.19 0.42 31.17
C GLN A 571 -13.97 0.61 29.87
N ASP A 572 -14.85 1.62 29.81
CA ASP A 572 -15.62 1.89 28.58
C ASP A 572 -14.70 2.27 27.42
N GLU A 573 -13.69 3.10 27.65
CA GLU A 573 -12.69 3.43 26.63
C GLU A 573 -11.79 2.25 26.27
N ALA A 574 -11.43 1.40 27.24
CA ALA A 574 -10.69 0.17 26.98
C ALA A 574 -11.50 -0.78 26.06
N ILE A 575 -12.78 -1.01 26.39
CA ILE A 575 -13.69 -1.85 25.60
C ILE A 575 -13.85 -1.27 24.18
N ALA A 576 -14.09 0.03 24.06
CA ALA A 576 -14.26 0.67 22.75
C ALA A 576 -12.98 0.56 21.89
N THR A 577 -11.81 0.80 22.49
CA THR A 577 -10.52 0.77 21.79
C THR A 577 -10.17 -0.65 21.32
N LEU A 578 -10.29 -1.63 22.21
CA LEU A 578 -9.98 -3.03 21.89
C LEU A 578 -11.01 -3.64 20.94
N GLY A 579 -12.29 -3.31 21.11
CA GLY A 579 -13.37 -3.74 20.23
C GLY A 579 -13.18 -3.21 18.80
N HIS A 580 -12.77 -1.95 18.64
CA HIS A 580 -12.45 -1.39 17.32
C HIS A 580 -11.28 -2.14 16.66
N ALA A 581 -10.23 -2.47 17.42
CA ALA A 581 -9.09 -3.22 16.91
C ALA A 581 -9.46 -4.63 16.43
N ILE A 582 -10.34 -5.33 17.17
CA ILE A 582 -10.78 -6.70 16.83
C ILE A 582 -11.53 -6.76 15.49
N GLN A 583 -12.25 -5.69 15.10
CA GLN A 583 -12.90 -5.63 13.79
C GLN A 583 -11.92 -5.83 12.62
N ARG A 584 -10.65 -5.43 12.81
CA ARG A 584 -9.59 -5.56 11.81
C ARG A 584 -8.62 -6.71 12.10
N TYR A 585 -8.46 -7.09 13.36
CA TYR A 585 -7.47 -8.04 13.84
C TYR A 585 -8.09 -9.17 14.67
N GLU A 586 -9.22 -9.71 14.20
CA GLU A 586 -10.01 -10.77 14.87
C GLU A 586 -9.16 -11.99 15.28
N GLN A 587 -8.10 -12.30 14.51
CA GLN A 587 -7.25 -13.45 14.80
C GLN A 587 -6.11 -13.15 15.77
N ASN A 588 -6.06 -11.95 16.37
CA ASN A 588 -5.07 -11.63 17.39
C ASN A 588 -5.60 -12.00 18.80
N PRO A 589 -5.09 -13.07 19.42
CA PRO A 589 -5.64 -13.55 20.68
C PRO A 589 -5.40 -12.60 21.86
N TYR A 590 -4.39 -11.75 21.80
CA TYR A 590 -4.04 -10.84 22.91
C TYR A 590 -5.02 -9.68 23.04
N LEU A 591 -5.68 -9.27 21.95
CA LEU A 591 -6.78 -8.30 22.01
C LEU A 591 -7.98 -8.89 22.76
N HIS A 592 -8.32 -10.15 22.48
CA HIS A 592 -9.41 -10.86 23.18
C HIS A 592 -9.10 -11.06 24.67
N VAL A 593 -7.84 -11.35 25.03
CA VAL A 593 -7.40 -11.43 26.44
C VAL A 593 -7.69 -10.12 27.17
N LEU A 594 -7.23 -8.99 26.64
CA LEU A 594 -7.46 -7.69 27.27
C LEU A 594 -8.94 -7.30 27.29
N LEU A 595 -9.69 -7.59 26.21
CA LEU A 595 -11.10 -7.25 26.14
C LEU A 595 -11.93 -8.05 27.15
N ALA A 596 -11.61 -9.34 27.36
CA ALA A 596 -12.21 -10.15 28.41
C ALA A 596 -11.99 -9.52 29.80
N GLY A 597 -10.75 -9.11 30.10
CA GLY A 597 -10.41 -8.40 31.34
C GLY A 597 -11.14 -7.06 31.47
N ALA A 598 -11.26 -6.30 30.39
CA ALA A 598 -11.96 -5.02 30.37
C ALA A 598 -13.47 -5.18 30.64
N TYR A 599 -14.12 -6.17 30.02
CA TYR A 599 -15.52 -6.49 30.31
C TYR A 599 -15.74 -6.94 31.75
N ALA A 600 -14.84 -7.80 32.29
CA ALA A 600 -14.93 -8.24 33.67
C ALA A 600 -14.79 -7.07 34.65
N ALA A 601 -13.81 -6.19 34.42
CA ALA A 601 -13.60 -4.98 35.22
C ALA A 601 -14.79 -4.00 35.14
N ALA A 602 -15.53 -3.98 34.01
CA ALA A 602 -16.76 -3.21 33.85
C ALA A 602 -18.00 -3.88 34.47
N GLY A 603 -17.87 -5.09 35.03
CA GLY A 603 -18.99 -5.88 35.55
C GLY A 603 -19.85 -6.57 34.49
N ARG A 604 -19.43 -6.55 33.21
CA ARG A 604 -20.11 -7.18 32.07
C ARG A 604 -19.72 -8.66 31.95
N LYS A 605 -20.24 -9.47 32.88
CA LYS A 605 -19.82 -10.88 33.06
C LYS A 605 -20.08 -11.77 31.85
N ASP A 606 -21.22 -11.61 31.18
CA ASP A 606 -21.59 -12.45 30.04
C ASP A 606 -20.67 -12.18 28.84
N ASP A 607 -20.38 -10.90 28.56
CA ASP A 607 -19.43 -10.51 27.50
C ASP A 607 -18.01 -10.97 27.82
N ALA A 608 -17.58 -10.83 29.08
CA ALA A 608 -16.28 -11.34 29.53
C ALA A 608 -16.15 -12.86 29.33
N ALA A 609 -17.23 -13.63 29.60
CA ALA A 609 -17.24 -15.07 29.40
C ALA A 609 -17.20 -15.47 27.92
N VAL A 610 -17.84 -14.69 27.03
CA VAL A 610 -17.76 -14.88 25.57
C VAL A 610 -16.31 -14.72 25.09
N GLU A 611 -15.67 -13.61 25.46
CA GLU A 611 -14.28 -13.34 25.09
C GLU A 611 -13.31 -14.36 25.69
N ALA A 612 -13.49 -14.73 26.96
CA ALA A 612 -12.68 -15.78 27.59
C ALA A 612 -12.84 -17.14 26.88
N GLY A 613 -14.04 -17.43 26.37
CA GLY A 613 -14.28 -18.60 25.53
C GLY A 613 -13.51 -18.58 24.21
N ILE A 614 -13.38 -17.40 23.57
CA ILE A 614 -12.54 -17.21 22.38
C ILE A 614 -11.07 -17.43 22.72
N VAL A 615 -10.58 -16.79 23.80
CA VAL A 615 -9.19 -16.93 24.26
C VAL A 615 -8.83 -18.39 24.51
N ARG A 616 -9.67 -19.17 25.21
CA ARG A 616 -9.41 -20.60 25.47
C ARG A 616 -9.34 -21.44 24.19
N ARG A 617 -10.05 -21.05 23.12
CA ARG A 617 -9.96 -21.72 21.82
C ARG A 617 -8.67 -21.37 21.09
N MET A 618 -8.26 -20.10 21.11
CA MET A 618 -7.07 -19.61 20.39
C MET A 618 -5.77 -19.93 21.13
N LEU A 619 -5.78 -19.87 22.47
CA LEU A 619 -4.66 -20.09 23.36
C LEU A 619 -5.03 -21.10 24.47
N PRO A 620 -5.10 -22.42 24.18
CA PRO A 620 -5.50 -23.43 25.15
C PRO A 620 -4.61 -23.54 26.39
N ALA A 621 -3.34 -23.11 26.27
CA ALA A 621 -2.36 -23.10 27.35
C ALA A 621 -2.23 -21.74 28.05
N PHE A 622 -3.13 -20.79 27.77
CA PHE A 622 -3.09 -19.46 28.39
C PHE A 622 -3.26 -19.56 29.92
N ALA A 623 -2.47 -18.76 30.64
CA ALA A 623 -2.61 -18.58 32.07
C ALA A 623 -2.47 -17.09 32.42
N SER A 624 -3.46 -16.53 33.10
CA SER A 624 -3.48 -15.11 33.47
C SER A 624 -2.24 -14.65 34.24
N LYS A 625 -1.64 -15.53 35.06
CA LYS A 625 -0.42 -15.23 35.84
C LYS A 625 0.82 -14.91 34.99
N ASP A 626 0.88 -15.42 33.76
CA ASP A 626 2.02 -15.26 32.85
C ASP A 626 1.81 -14.05 31.89
N PHE A 627 0.67 -13.37 32.02
CA PHE A 627 0.31 -12.18 31.26
C PHE A 627 0.82 -10.90 31.92
N ALA A 628 1.00 -9.84 31.11
CA ALA A 628 1.49 -8.52 31.56
C ALA A 628 2.86 -8.52 32.27
N THR A 629 3.67 -9.56 32.09
CA THR A 629 5.01 -9.72 32.71
C THR A 629 6.04 -8.67 32.25
N LEU A 630 5.72 -7.89 31.22
CA LEU A 630 6.50 -6.75 30.73
C LEU A 630 6.27 -5.47 31.56
N LEU A 631 5.18 -5.35 32.32
CA LEU A 631 4.97 -4.17 33.19
C LEU A 631 5.96 -4.20 34.36
N ARG A 632 6.71 -3.11 34.56
CA ARG A 632 7.63 -2.93 35.70
C ARG A 632 6.88 -2.86 37.03
N ASP A 633 5.75 -2.15 37.06
CA ASP A 633 4.96 -1.93 38.28
C ASP A 633 4.16 -3.18 38.67
N GLU A 634 4.37 -3.66 39.90
CA GLU A 634 3.71 -4.86 40.41
C GLU A 634 2.21 -4.68 40.63
N GLY A 635 1.78 -3.50 41.10
CA GLY A 635 0.37 -3.20 41.31
C GLY A 635 -0.42 -3.25 40.00
N GLN A 636 0.14 -2.69 38.93
CA GLN A 636 -0.43 -2.75 37.59
C GLN A 636 -0.49 -4.18 37.05
N ARG A 637 0.57 -4.98 37.24
CA ARG A 637 0.54 -6.41 36.89
C ARG A 637 -0.61 -7.12 37.59
N LEU A 638 -0.69 -7.00 38.91
CA LEU A 638 -1.73 -7.66 39.72
C LEU A 638 -3.13 -7.19 39.33
N LYS A 639 -3.31 -5.91 38.98
CA LYS A 639 -4.58 -5.38 38.51
C LYS A 639 -5.05 -6.04 37.22
N ILE A 640 -4.16 -6.18 36.22
CA ILE A 640 -4.49 -6.89 34.98
C ILE A 640 -4.80 -8.36 35.25
N VAL A 641 -3.95 -9.04 36.03
CA VAL A 641 -4.16 -10.46 36.37
C VAL A 641 -5.51 -10.66 37.08
N ALA A 642 -5.87 -9.79 38.02
CA ALA A 642 -7.15 -9.86 38.72
C ALA A 642 -8.35 -9.68 37.78
N ALA A 643 -8.27 -8.73 36.83
CA ALA A 643 -9.32 -8.54 35.82
C ALA A 643 -9.49 -9.78 34.93
N LEU A 644 -8.39 -10.41 34.52
CA LEU A 644 -8.42 -11.65 33.73
C LEU A 644 -9.00 -12.83 34.52
N GLN A 645 -8.63 -12.97 35.79
CA GLN A 645 -9.19 -14.00 36.68
C GLN A 645 -10.69 -13.82 36.87
N GLN A 646 -11.17 -12.58 36.98
CA GLN A 646 -12.60 -12.27 37.04
C GLN A 646 -13.34 -12.61 35.73
N ALA A 647 -12.66 -12.52 34.58
CA ALA A 647 -13.17 -13.01 33.29
C ALA A 647 -13.14 -14.54 33.16
N GLY A 648 -12.51 -15.24 34.11
CA GLY A 648 -12.34 -16.70 34.10
C GLY A 648 -11.11 -17.20 33.35
N LEU A 649 -10.09 -16.37 33.15
CA LEU A 649 -8.84 -16.71 32.43
C LEU A 649 -7.64 -17.01 33.33
#